data_AF-A0A6J2KF33-F1
#
_entry.id   AF-A0A6J2KF33-F1
#
_cell.length_a   1.000
_cell.length_b   1.000
_cell.length_c   1.000
_cell.angle_alpha   90.00
_cell.angle_beta   90.00
_cell.angle_gamma   90.00
#
_symmetry.space_group_name_H-M   'P 1'
#
loop_
_entity.id
_entity.type
_entity.pdbx_description
1 polymer ?
#
loop_
_entity_poly.entity_id
_entity_poly.type
_entity_poly.pdbx_seq_one_letter_code
_entity_poly.pdbx_strand_id
1 'polypeptide(L)'
;MKYKVKDIDSESQHSVRAPDNNLEEKLERTVRWSSVLIGALGVSLIALAIYTTVLVLTDYKNPKPCMSEACVNTASRVLEALNKDVDPCHDFYEFACGGWIKKNPVPEWATSWDQLAKLREQLVVDLREVLEAADDEGLPQSVIKAKSLYRTCIDTDKLEAQGIKPIQELLEKLGLPPTPPVNVSANFTWEDVAGRGRRMLGLNVLLSIQVAEDVRNTSRNRVVIEQVPPGFSERYLLRPEQFSHEIEQYHLYIKSVISIADPDTDAEKFADDIVDFSKSLAKIMTPVEVRRGGTHLFHEVSVRQFVNGSAGGPAQWDQHDWDRYLELVFANTSVGLQQDSDRVIVMDLPYLQKLAVLLNETEPVIVERFVWWSVFSTVAPMTLSSFRALGFEFSRAVFGLQQRTPRWKSCASNVNANFGVALSYLYVKKHFDQDSRQKAIEMIEDVREAFSSSVQRLRWMDAATRARTLRKLAAIRTFVGFPSWLLTHRQLDQHYQHAEVVEGSLFGTYLKLTWGAVKKSLESLREKPDRNRWVATATTVNAFYSATLNSVTFPAGILQPPFYGNGIEAINYGSIGAIMGHEVTHGFDDQGRRYDEEGNLKQWWSADTLEHYHGKVQCIIDQYNKYHMAQLPNYTINGLNTQGENIADNGGVRAALDAYRLHAARAPAASAASAAPAADALPGLPHYSPTQLFHLGFAQIWCGNSTVGALKSKIVEGVHSPNKVRVIGTLSNSEEFAEAWKCPVGSPMNPEHKCVLW
;
A
#
# COMPACT_ATOMS: atom_id res chain seq x y z
N MET A 1 14.62 48.02 70.66
CA MET A 1 15.68 48.83 71.30
C MET A 1 15.09 49.46 72.58
N LYS A 2 15.76 49.29 73.73
CA LYS A 2 15.79 50.14 74.94
C LYS A 2 14.49 50.68 75.59
N TYR A 3 14.25 50.22 76.83
CA TYR A 3 14.14 50.96 78.12
C TYR A 3 13.35 52.29 78.30
N LYS A 4 12.70 52.32 79.48
CA LYS A 4 12.46 53.43 80.46
C LYS A 4 11.28 54.37 80.21
N VAL A 5 10.23 54.38 81.05
CA VAL A 5 10.09 54.88 82.45
C VAL A 5 10.00 56.41 82.51
N LYS A 6 8.87 56.99 82.97
CA LYS A 6 8.66 57.59 84.32
C LYS A 6 7.40 58.50 84.37
N ASP A 7 6.64 58.36 85.47
CA ASP A 7 6.01 59.35 86.38
C ASP A 7 5.92 60.84 85.99
N ILE A 8 5.06 61.73 86.51
CA ILE A 8 3.90 61.83 87.44
C ILE A 8 3.43 63.32 87.28
N ASP A 9 2.29 63.71 87.89
CA ASP A 9 1.75 65.07 88.16
C ASP A 9 0.85 65.71 87.08
N SER A 10 -0.29 66.36 87.37
CA SER A 10 -0.98 66.69 88.64
C SER A 10 -2.47 67.01 88.41
N GLU A 11 -3.28 66.71 89.44
CA GLU A 11 -4.45 67.41 90.00
C GLU A 11 -5.36 68.27 89.08
N SER A 12 -6.63 67.89 88.88
CA SER A 12 -7.84 68.24 89.69
C SER A 12 -8.59 69.45 89.08
N GLN A 13 -9.93 69.58 88.98
CA GLN A 13 -11.08 69.11 89.76
C GLN A 13 -12.37 69.16 88.89
N HIS A 14 -13.28 68.24 89.23
CA HIS A 14 -14.76 68.30 89.24
C HIS A 14 -15.62 68.82 88.07
N SER A 15 -16.43 67.92 87.52
CA SER A 15 -17.88 68.11 87.38
C SER A 15 -18.62 66.76 87.26
N VAL A 16 -19.77 66.66 87.92
CA VAL A 16 -20.59 65.45 88.11
C VAL A 16 -21.83 65.53 87.21
N ARG A 17 -22.04 64.59 86.27
CA ARG A 17 -23.31 63.84 86.02
C ARG A 17 -23.40 63.08 84.69
N ALA A 18 -24.10 61.94 84.80
CA ALA A 18 -24.99 61.27 83.83
C ALA A 18 -24.40 60.12 82.97
N PRO A 19 -25.22 59.08 82.69
CA PRO A 19 -24.78 57.72 82.43
C PRO A 19 -24.31 57.49 80.99
N ASP A 20 -23.46 56.48 80.86
CA ASP A 20 -22.68 56.12 79.69
C ASP A 20 -23.54 55.45 78.59
N ASN A 21 -24.20 56.26 77.75
CA ASN A 21 -24.91 55.78 76.55
C ASN A 21 -23.97 55.33 75.39
N ASN A 22 -22.65 55.33 75.60
CA ASN A 22 -21.66 55.06 74.54
C ASN A 22 -21.21 53.59 74.48
N LEU A 23 -21.56 52.77 75.48
CA LEU A 23 -21.19 51.35 75.53
C LEU A 23 -22.21 50.46 74.79
N GLU A 24 -23.51 50.73 74.94
CA GLU A 24 -24.57 49.98 74.25
C GLU A 24 -24.53 50.19 72.73
N GLU A 25 -24.33 51.43 72.27
CA GLU A 25 -24.27 51.74 70.83
C GLU A 25 -23.02 51.12 70.16
N LYS A 26 -21.89 51.07 70.88
CA LYS A 26 -20.69 50.34 70.43
C LYS A 26 -20.91 48.84 70.41
N LEU A 27 -21.56 48.28 71.43
CA LEU A 27 -21.86 46.85 71.51
C LEU A 27 -22.82 46.42 70.40
N GLU A 28 -23.90 47.16 70.17
CA GLU A 28 -24.84 46.90 69.06
C GLU A 28 -24.16 47.00 67.71
N ARG A 29 -23.30 48.00 67.51
CA ARG A 29 -22.54 48.15 66.27
C ARG A 29 -21.57 46.98 66.08
N THR A 30 -20.84 46.57 67.11
CA THR A 30 -19.96 45.39 67.04
C THR A 30 -20.74 44.11 66.78
N VAL A 31 -21.86 43.88 67.48
CA VAL A 31 -22.74 42.73 67.25
C VAL A 31 -23.31 42.73 65.82
N ARG A 32 -23.68 43.89 65.28
CA ARG A 32 -24.20 44.02 63.92
C ARG A 32 -23.10 43.78 62.87
N TRP A 33 -21.88 44.28 63.08
CA TRP A 33 -20.73 43.99 62.22
C TRP A 33 -20.30 42.52 62.31
N SER A 34 -20.31 41.93 63.51
CA SER A 34 -20.07 40.50 63.73
C SER A 34 -21.14 39.64 63.05
N SER A 35 -22.41 40.03 63.11
CA SER A 35 -23.52 39.32 62.45
C SER A 35 -23.41 39.39 60.93
N VAL A 36 -23.02 40.55 60.37
CA VAL A 36 -22.73 40.71 58.94
C VAL A 36 -21.52 39.89 58.52
N LEU A 37 -20.45 39.86 59.33
CA LEU A 37 -19.25 39.05 59.08
C LEU A 37 -19.57 37.55 59.14
N ILE A 38 -20.33 37.10 60.14
CA ILE A 38 -20.77 35.70 60.26
C ILE A 38 -21.68 35.31 59.09
N GLY A 39 -22.59 36.20 58.68
CA GLY A 39 -23.43 36.01 57.50
C GLY A 39 -22.61 35.92 56.21
N ALA A 40 -21.64 36.81 56.01
CA ALA A 40 -20.73 36.79 54.87
C ALA A 40 -19.84 35.54 54.85
N LEU A 41 -19.34 35.10 56.01
CA LEU A 41 -18.58 33.86 56.15
C LEU A 41 -19.44 32.63 55.83
N GLY A 42 -20.68 32.60 56.31
CA GLY A 42 -21.66 31.55 56.01
C GLY A 42 -21.97 31.45 54.52
N VAL A 43 -22.23 32.59 53.86
CA VAL A 43 -22.44 32.64 52.40
C VAL A 43 -21.20 32.19 51.63
N SER A 44 -20.01 32.60 52.08
CA SER A 44 -18.74 32.20 51.44
C SER A 44 -18.46 30.70 51.59
N LEU A 45 -18.76 30.11 52.75
CA LEU A 45 -18.65 28.67 52.99
C LEU A 45 -19.67 27.87 52.17
N ILE A 46 -20.91 28.37 52.02
CA ILE A 46 -21.92 27.75 51.16
C ILE A 46 -21.49 27.82 49.69
N ALA A 47 -20.99 28.97 49.23
CA ALA A 47 -20.47 29.12 47.87
C ALA A 47 -19.28 28.18 47.61
N LEU A 48 -18.37 28.04 48.57
CA LEU A 48 -17.25 27.10 48.49
C LEU A 48 -17.73 25.63 48.49
N ALA A 49 -18.73 25.30 49.31
CA ALA A 49 -19.33 23.96 49.34
C ALA A 49 -20.03 23.63 48.01
N ILE A 50 -20.76 24.58 47.42
CA ILE A 50 -21.38 24.43 46.11
C ILE A 50 -20.30 24.30 45.03
N TYR A 51 -19.28 25.14 45.03
CA TYR A 51 -18.18 25.09 44.07
C TYR A 51 -17.41 23.77 44.13
N THR A 52 -17.08 23.29 45.33
CA THR A 52 -16.42 21.99 45.54
C THR A 52 -17.33 20.83 45.16
N THR A 53 -18.63 20.89 45.47
CA THR A 53 -19.60 19.88 45.06
C THR A 53 -19.75 19.84 43.53
N VAL A 54 -19.79 21.01 42.87
CA VAL A 54 -19.81 21.10 41.41
C VAL A 54 -18.53 20.52 40.82
N LEU A 55 -17.35 20.87 41.35
CA LEU A 55 -16.07 20.31 40.91
C LEU A 55 -16.01 18.79 41.06
N VAL A 56 -16.44 18.26 42.20
CA VAL A 56 -16.49 16.81 42.46
C VAL A 56 -17.50 16.13 41.53
N LEU A 57 -18.68 16.73 41.30
CA LEU A 57 -19.68 16.19 40.38
C LEU A 57 -19.24 16.26 38.91
N THR A 58 -18.47 17.28 38.50
CA THR A 58 -17.91 17.35 37.15
C THR A 58 -16.74 16.40 36.95
N ASP A 59 -15.87 16.23 37.96
CA ASP A 59 -14.74 15.29 37.90
C ASP A 59 -15.21 13.83 37.94
N TYR A 60 -16.27 13.54 38.69
CA TYR A 60 -16.87 12.20 38.76
C TYR A 60 -17.65 11.81 37.50
N LYS A 61 -18.17 12.78 36.73
CA LYS A 61 -18.93 12.53 35.49
C LYS A 61 -18.07 12.43 34.24
N ASN A 62 -16.81 12.89 34.28
CA ASN A 62 -15.92 12.79 33.13
C ASN A 62 -15.26 11.40 33.09
N PRO A 63 -15.41 10.62 32.01
CA PRO A 63 -14.68 9.36 31.88
C PRO A 63 -13.18 9.65 31.95
N LYS A 64 -12.49 9.02 32.90
CA LYS A 64 -11.04 9.17 33.05
C LYS A 64 -10.36 8.62 31.79
N PRO A 65 -9.55 9.40 31.06
CA PRO A 65 -8.98 8.95 29.79
C PRO A 65 -8.03 7.76 29.98
N CYS A 66 -7.84 6.98 28.91
CA CYS A 66 -6.90 5.86 28.90
C CYS A 66 -5.45 6.35 29.09
N MET A 67 -4.79 5.92 30.17
CA MET A 67 -3.41 6.33 30.49
C MET A 67 -2.36 5.25 30.19
N SER A 68 -2.69 4.24 29.37
CA SER A 68 -1.67 3.29 28.91
C SER A 68 -0.64 4.01 28.03
N GLU A 69 0.58 3.47 27.96
CA GLU A 69 1.63 4.01 27.10
C GLU A 69 1.16 4.14 25.64
N ALA A 70 0.46 3.12 25.13
CA ALA A 70 -0.12 3.13 23.79
C ALA A 70 -1.12 4.27 23.60
N CYS A 71 -2.00 4.52 24.57
CA CYS A 71 -2.97 5.61 24.51
C CYS A 71 -2.30 7.00 24.55
N VAL A 72 -1.28 7.19 25.39
CA VAL A 72 -0.53 8.46 25.46
C VAL A 72 0.21 8.73 24.14
N ASN A 73 0.88 7.71 23.59
CA ASN A 73 1.58 7.81 22.30
C ASN A 73 0.62 8.09 21.14
N THR A 74 -0.54 7.41 21.12
CA THR A 74 -1.58 7.65 20.12
C THR A 74 -2.18 9.05 20.23
N ALA A 75 -2.48 9.52 21.45
CA ALA A 75 -2.98 10.86 21.67
C ALA A 75 -2.02 11.94 21.17
N SER A 76 -0.72 11.78 21.45
CA SER A 76 0.33 12.65 20.94
C SER A 76 0.34 12.69 19.41
N ARG A 77 0.39 11.52 18.75
CA ARG A 77 0.37 11.43 17.29
C ARG A 77 -0.88 12.07 16.66
N VAL A 78 -2.06 11.82 17.24
CA VAL A 78 -3.31 12.41 16.75
C VAL A 78 -3.26 13.93 16.86
N LEU A 79 -2.90 14.47 18.04
CA LEU A 79 -2.79 15.91 18.26
C LEU A 79 -1.79 16.59 17.33
N GLU A 80 -0.65 15.94 17.08
CA GLU A 80 0.39 16.48 16.20
C GLU A 80 -0.01 16.52 14.73
N ALA A 81 -0.89 15.62 14.30
CA ALA A 81 -1.35 15.51 12.92
C ALA A 81 -2.47 16.50 12.57
N LEU A 82 -3.29 16.88 13.56
CA LEU A 82 -4.44 17.76 13.38
C LEU A 82 -4.04 19.18 12.91
N ASN A 83 -4.82 19.73 11.98
CA ASN A 83 -4.90 21.16 11.69
C ASN A 83 -6.26 21.69 12.16
N LYS A 84 -6.31 22.28 13.36
CA LYS A 84 -7.57 22.70 14.00
C LYS A 84 -8.15 24.00 13.43
N ASP A 85 -7.43 24.66 12.52
CA ASP A 85 -7.90 25.89 11.85
C ASP A 85 -8.83 25.57 10.66
N VAL A 86 -8.98 24.29 10.31
CA VAL A 86 -9.82 23.82 9.20
C VAL A 86 -11.07 23.15 9.72
N ASP A 87 -12.22 23.51 9.14
CA ASP A 87 -13.49 22.87 9.44
C ASP A 87 -13.49 21.42 8.91
N PRO A 88 -13.68 20.40 9.78
CA PRO A 88 -13.76 18.99 9.37
C PRO A 88 -14.86 18.71 8.35
N CYS A 89 -15.90 19.55 8.25
CA CYS A 89 -16.99 19.42 7.30
C CYS A 89 -16.71 20.05 5.93
N HIS A 90 -15.59 20.77 5.80
CA HIS A 90 -15.09 21.38 4.57
C HIS A 90 -13.96 20.56 3.93
N ASP A 91 -12.91 20.23 4.69
CA ASP A 91 -11.80 19.37 4.22
C ASP A 91 -11.29 18.52 5.39
N PHE A 92 -11.87 17.32 5.53
CA PHE A 92 -11.51 16.43 6.64
C PHE A 92 -10.06 15.93 6.53
N TYR A 93 -9.50 15.84 5.32
CA TYR A 93 -8.11 15.42 5.15
C TYR A 93 -7.16 16.49 5.66
N GLU A 94 -7.38 17.75 5.29
CA GLU A 94 -6.56 18.85 5.81
C GLU A 94 -6.73 18.98 7.33
N PHE A 95 -7.95 18.90 7.86
CA PHE A 95 -8.19 18.90 9.31
C PHE A 95 -7.45 17.74 10.02
N ALA A 96 -7.50 16.52 9.48
CA ALA A 96 -6.90 15.34 10.12
C ALA A 96 -5.38 15.24 9.95
N CYS A 97 -4.84 15.74 8.83
CA CYS A 97 -3.46 15.48 8.37
C CYS A 97 -2.59 16.73 8.16
N GLY A 98 -3.15 17.93 8.14
CA GLY A 98 -2.41 19.15 7.78
C GLY A 98 -1.19 19.40 8.68
N GLY A 99 -1.33 19.13 9.98
CA GLY A 99 -0.21 19.18 10.94
C GLY A 99 0.86 18.13 10.66
N TRP A 100 0.46 16.92 10.27
CA TRP A 100 1.40 15.84 9.92
C TRP A 100 2.19 16.19 8.66
N ILE A 101 1.50 16.65 7.60
CA ILE A 101 2.11 17.00 6.31
C ILE A 101 3.13 18.13 6.49
N LYS A 102 2.81 19.13 7.32
CA LYS A 102 3.72 20.24 7.64
C LYS A 102 5.00 19.76 8.34
N LYS A 103 4.90 18.75 9.21
CA LYS A 103 6.03 18.20 9.98
C LYS A 103 6.81 17.11 9.24
N ASN A 104 6.25 16.53 8.19
CA ASN A 104 6.83 15.40 7.46
C ASN A 104 6.92 15.74 5.95
N PRO A 105 7.81 16.67 5.54
CA PRO A 105 8.05 16.94 4.13
C PRO A 105 8.59 15.69 3.43
N VAL A 106 8.41 15.59 2.10
CA VAL A 106 8.99 14.49 1.31
C VAL A 106 10.52 14.53 1.49
N PRO A 107 11.15 13.46 2.00
CA PRO A 107 12.60 13.40 2.08
C PRO A 107 13.22 13.53 0.70
N GLU A 108 14.39 14.16 0.61
CA GLU A 108 15.03 14.48 -0.69
C GLU A 108 15.30 13.22 -1.54
N TRP A 109 15.50 12.08 -0.90
CA TRP A 109 15.74 10.77 -1.53
C TRP A 109 14.47 9.96 -1.85
N ALA A 110 13.28 10.58 -1.75
CA ALA A 110 11.99 9.96 -2.04
C ALA A 110 11.13 10.89 -2.93
N THR A 111 10.10 10.33 -3.54
CA THR A 111 9.11 11.07 -4.34
C THR A 111 7.74 11.16 -3.68
N SER A 112 7.52 10.36 -2.64
CA SER A 112 6.31 10.36 -1.81
C SER A 112 6.65 10.03 -0.38
N TRP A 113 5.92 10.62 0.56
CA TRP A 113 6.07 10.36 1.98
C TRP A 113 4.70 10.33 2.65
N ASP A 114 4.35 9.17 3.18
CA ASP A 114 3.10 8.92 3.90
C ASP A 114 3.36 7.96 5.07
N GLN A 115 2.32 7.61 5.83
CA GLN A 115 2.46 6.70 6.99
C GLN A 115 3.00 5.31 6.59
N LEU A 116 2.59 4.78 5.43
CA LEU A 116 3.12 3.50 4.94
C LEU A 116 4.60 3.62 4.57
N ALA A 117 5.00 4.72 3.91
CA ALA A 117 6.40 5.00 3.60
C ALA A 117 7.26 5.12 4.86
N LYS A 118 6.74 5.79 5.91
CA LYS A 118 7.42 5.90 7.21
C LYS A 118 7.62 4.53 7.88
N LEU A 119 6.62 3.65 7.83
CA LEU A 119 6.76 2.28 8.33
C LEU A 119 7.73 1.44 7.49
N ARG A 120 7.71 1.58 6.15
CA ARG A 120 8.68 0.89 5.28
C ARG A 120 10.11 1.36 5.56
N GLU A 121 10.29 2.66 5.80
CA GLU A 121 11.59 3.21 6.18
C GLU A 121 12.08 2.61 7.51
N GLN A 122 11.23 2.57 8.54
CA GLN A 122 11.58 1.95 9.82
C GLN A 122 11.91 0.47 9.65
N LEU A 123 11.09 -0.27 8.91
CA LEU A 123 11.35 -1.68 8.61
C LEU A 123 12.70 -1.86 7.93
N VAL A 124 13.04 -1.03 6.94
CA VAL A 124 14.33 -1.12 6.23
C VAL A 124 15.52 -0.82 7.17
N VAL A 125 15.34 0.07 8.16
CA VAL A 125 16.32 0.30 9.24
C VAL A 125 16.46 -0.94 10.13
N ASP A 126 15.36 -1.54 10.58
CA ASP A 126 15.38 -2.75 11.41
C ASP A 126 16.03 -3.92 10.65
N LEU A 127 15.75 -4.04 9.35
CA LEU A 127 16.37 -5.02 8.47
C LEU A 127 17.87 -4.77 8.31
N ARG A 128 18.30 -3.51 8.22
CA ARG A 128 19.74 -3.18 8.18
C ARG A 128 20.45 -3.64 9.45
N GLU A 129 19.88 -3.37 10.62
CA GLU A 129 20.47 -3.76 11.90
C GLU A 129 20.76 -5.26 11.93
N VAL A 130 19.78 -6.08 11.52
CA VAL A 130 19.95 -7.55 11.51
C VAL A 130 20.85 -8.04 10.38
N LEU A 131 20.96 -7.32 9.26
CA LEU A 131 21.84 -7.66 8.14
C LEU A 131 23.31 -7.33 8.42
N GLU A 132 23.57 -6.27 9.19
CA GLU A 132 24.92 -5.82 9.57
C GLU A 132 25.43 -6.48 10.85
N ALA A 133 24.55 -7.08 11.66
CA ALA A 133 24.94 -7.85 12.83
C ALA A 133 25.84 -9.04 12.48
N ALA A 134 26.73 -9.41 13.41
CA ALA A 134 27.58 -10.59 13.28
C ALA A 134 26.76 -11.87 13.08
N ASP A 135 27.38 -12.88 12.49
CA ASP A 135 26.75 -14.19 12.29
C ASP A 135 26.84 -14.99 13.58
N ASP A 136 25.75 -14.99 14.36
CA ASP A 136 25.62 -15.80 15.58
C ASP A 136 25.68 -17.30 15.26
N GLU A 137 26.18 -18.10 16.21
CA GLU A 137 26.12 -19.55 16.11
C GLU A 137 24.66 -20.03 16.06
N GLY A 138 24.31 -20.82 15.04
CA GLY A 138 22.98 -21.42 14.89
C GLY A 138 21.98 -20.63 14.04
N LEU A 139 22.40 -19.62 13.28
CA LEU A 139 21.53 -19.01 12.25
C LEU A 139 21.20 -20.00 11.12
N PRO A 140 19.95 -20.01 10.60
CA PRO A 140 19.60 -20.78 9.40
C PRO A 140 20.48 -20.41 8.20
N GLN A 141 20.79 -21.37 7.33
CA GLN A 141 21.61 -21.13 6.14
C GLN A 141 20.99 -20.08 5.21
N SER A 142 19.67 -20.02 5.12
CA SER A 142 18.96 -19.00 4.35
C SER A 142 19.24 -17.57 4.85
N VAL A 143 19.40 -17.40 6.17
CA VAL A 143 19.72 -16.10 6.77
C VAL A 143 21.15 -15.69 6.45
N ILE A 144 22.09 -16.64 6.51
CA ILE A 144 23.48 -16.41 6.12
C ILE A 144 23.58 -15.99 4.64
N LYS A 145 22.82 -16.65 3.76
CA LYS A 145 22.71 -16.26 2.34
C LYS A 145 22.17 -14.82 2.18
N ALA A 146 21.12 -14.46 2.93
CA ALA A 146 20.56 -13.11 2.89
C ALA A 146 21.59 -12.04 3.30
N LYS A 147 22.34 -12.28 4.38
CA LYS A 147 23.44 -11.40 4.81
C LYS A 147 24.58 -11.33 3.80
N SER A 148 24.92 -12.45 3.16
CA SER A 148 25.94 -12.49 2.10
C SER A 148 25.54 -11.65 0.88
N LEU A 149 24.26 -11.71 0.47
CA LEU A 149 23.75 -10.85 -0.59
C LEU A 149 23.83 -9.37 -0.21
N TYR A 150 23.53 -9.01 1.04
CA TYR A 150 23.67 -7.63 1.52
C TYR A 150 25.12 -7.14 1.39
N ARG A 151 26.09 -7.91 1.90
CA ARG A 151 27.52 -7.58 1.81
C ARG A 151 27.97 -7.42 0.34
N THR A 152 27.55 -8.33 -0.52
CA THR A 152 27.85 -8.29 -1.96
C THR A 152 27.23 -7.08 -2.65
N CYS A 153 26.05 -6.64 -2.22
CA CYS A 153 25.40 -5.45 -2.76
C CYS A 153 26.09 -4.15 -2.30
N ILE A 154 26.57 -4.09 -1.06
CA ILE A 154 27.24 -2.88 -0.53
C ILE A 154 28.60 -2.64 -1.23
N ASP A 155 29.36 -3.70 -1.55
CA ASP A 155 30.66 -3.64 -2.21
C ASP A 155 30.57 -3.09 -3.65
N THR A 156 30.86 -1.79 -3.83
CA THR A 156 30.83 -1.11 -5.14
C THR A 156 32.09 -1.28 -5.95
N ASP A 157 33.24 -1.46 -5.30
CA ASP A 157 34.54 -1.34 -5.97
C ASP A 157 34.71 -2.45 -7.01
N LYS A 158 34.19 -3.64 -6.71
CA LYS A 158 34.14 -4.76 -7.67
C LYS A 158 33.23 -4.48 -8.86
N LEU A 159 32.12 -3.76 -8.67
CA LEU A 159 31.20 -3.43 -9.75
C LEU A 159 31.81 -2.44 -10.73
N GLU A 160 32.46 -1.39 -10.21
CA GLU A 160 33.14 -0.40 -11.05
C GLU A 160 34.33 -1.05 -11.79
N ALA A 161 35.10 -1.91 -11.13
CA ALA A 161 36.23 -2.60 -11.75
C ALA A 161 35.82 -3.56 -12.89
N GLN A 162 34.64 -4.17 -12.81
CA GLN A 162 34.10 -5.05 -13.86
C GLN A 162 33.54 -4.30 -15.05
N GLY A 163 33.19 -3.01 -14.88
CA GLY A 163 32.59 -2.19 -15.92
C GLY A 163 31.35 -2.84 -16.54
N ILE A 164 31.24 -2.78 -17.87
CA ILE A 164 30.11 -3.36 -18.62
C ILE A 164 30.35 -4.80 -19.10
N LYS A 165 31.53 -5.39 -18.83
CA LYS A 165 31.89 -6.72 -19.30
C LYS A 165 30.87 -7.82 -18.91
N PRO A 166 30.31 -7.84 -17.67
CA PRO A 166 29.28 -8.83 -17.33
C PRO A 166 28.02 -8.73 -18.19
N ILE A 167 27.68 -7.52 -18.66
CA ILE A 167 26.53 -7.29 -19.55
C ILE A 167 26.85 -7.80 -20.95
N GLN A 168 28.05 -7.52 -21.46
CA GLN A 168 28.51 -8.01 -22.76
C GLN A 168 28.48 -9.54 -22.83
N GLU A 169 29.03 -10.22 -21.81
CA GLU A 169 28.98 -11.68 -21.71
C GLU A 169 27.55 -12.23 -21.61
N LEU A 170 26.62 -11.47 -21.01
CA LEU A 170 25.20 -11.84 -20.95
C LEU A 170 24.53 -11.67 -22.32
N LEU A 171 24.79 -10.56 -23.02
CA LEU A 171 24.26 -10.31 -24.36
C LEU A 171 24.68 -11.42 -25.33
N GLU A 172 25.95 -11.80 -25.33
CA GLU A 172 26.46 -12.91 -26.14
C GLU A 172 25.74 -14.23 -25.84
N LYS A 173 25.51 -14.56 -24.56
CA LYS A 173 24.77 -15.76 -24.14
C LYS A 173 23.31 -15.75 -24.62
N LEU A 174 22.72 -14.58 -24.83
CA LEU A 174 21.38 -14.44 -25.36
C LEU A 174 21.34 -14.48 -26.90
N GLY A 175 22.50 -14.35 -27.55
CA GLY A 175 22.62 -14.26 -29.02
C GLY A 175 22.52 -12.81 -29.53
N LEU A 176 22.83 -11.83 -28.67
CA LEU A 176 22.90 -10.42 -29.01
C LEU A 176 24.37 -9.96 -29.14
N PRO A 177 24.66 -8.92 -29.94
CA PRO A 177 25.99 -8.34 -30.00
C PRO A 177 26.36 -7.65 -28.67
N PRO A 178 27.65 -7.62 -28.31
CA PRO A 178 28.12 -6.97 -27.08
C PRO A 178 28.02 -5.44 -27.12
N THR A 179 27.83 -4.86 -28.30
CA THR A 179 27.59 -3.42 -28.53
C THR A 179 26.18 -3.19 -29.08
N PRO A 180 25.64 -1.96 -29.00
CA PRO A 180 24.36 -1.63 -29.59
C PRO A 180 24.31 -2.00 -31.09
N PRO A 181 23.24 -2.65 -31.58
CA PRO A 181 23.14 -3.06 -32.98
C PRO A 181 23.13 -1.86 -33.95
N VAL A 182 24.14 -1.76 -34.83
CA VAL A 182 24.16 -0.78 -35.94
C VAL A 182 23.49 -1.36 -37.19
N ASN A 183 23.73 -2.64 -37.46
CA ASN A 183 23.05 -3.45 -38.46
C ASN A 183 22.43 -4.67 -37.79
N VAL A 184 21.51 -5.35 -38.48
CA VAL A 184 20.95 -6.61 -37.98
C VAL A 184 22.03 -7.68 -37.88
N SER A 185 22.08 -8.39 -36.76
CA SER A 185 22.99 -9.53 -36.57
C SER A 185 22.56 -10.71 -37.43
N ALA A 186 23.53 -11.42 -38.02
CA ALA A 186 23.27 -12.45 -39.03
C ALA A 186 22.30 -13.56 -38.61
N ASN A 187 22.27 -13.92 -37.32
CA ASN A 187 21.42 -14.99 -36.78
C ASN A 187 20.39 -14.44 -35.77
N PHE A 188 20.06 -13.15 -35.85
CA PHE A 188 19.08 -12.55 -34.93
C PHE A 188 17.66 -13.04 -35.27
N THR A 189 16.98 -13.57 -34.25
CA THR A 189 15.53 -13.66 -34.20
C THR A 189 15.06 -13.19 -32.83
N TRP A 190 13.94 -12.47 -32.78
CA TRP A 190 13.44 -11.94 -31.50
C TRP A 190 12.99 -13.08 -30.58
N GLU A 191 12.50 -14.18 -31.15
CA GLU A 191 12.05 -15.40 -30.47
C GLU A 191 13.19 -16.01 -29.65
N ASP A 192 14.38 -16.10 -30.25
CA ASP A 192 15.55 -16.70 -29.61
C ASP A 192 15.99 -15.88 -28.39
N VAL A 193 16.06 -14.56 -28.56
CA VAL A 193 16.52 -13.64 -27.52
C VAL A 193 15.45 -13.46 -26.44
N ALA A 194 14.18 -13.30 -26.79
CA ALA A 194 13.08 -13.17 -25.83
C ALA A 194 12.88 -14.48 -25.05
N GLY A 195 12.97 -15.64 -25.70
CA GLY A 195 12.85 -16.93 -25.04
C GLY A 195 14.00 -17.21 -24.05
N ARG A 196 15.25 -16.98 -24.48
CA ARG A 196 16.43 -17.08 -23.60
C ARG A 196 16.41 -16.01 -22.49
N GLY A 197 16.00 -14.79 -22.82
CA GLY A 197 15.88 -13.67 -21.88
C GLY A 197 14.84 -13.96 -20.80
N ARG A 198 13.67 -14.49 -21.18
CA ARG A 198 12.66 -14.95 -20.23
C ARG A 198 13.20 -16.05 -19.33
N ARG A 199 13.86 -17.06 -19.90
CA ARG A 199 14.43 -18.16 -19.13
C ARG A 199 15.51 -17.70 -18.15
N MET A 200 16.48 -16.89 -18.61
CA MET A 200 17.68 -16.56 -17.84
C MET A 200 17.51 -15.35 -16.93
N LEU A 201 16.69 -14.37 -17.32
CA LEU A 201 16.52 -13.09 -16.64
C LEU A 201 15.10 -12.87 -16.11
N GLY A 202 14.18 -13.80 -16.36
CA GLY A 202 12.76 -13.59 -16.07
C GLY A 202 12.15 -12.44 -16.87
N LEU A 203 12.88 -11.88 -17.82
CA LEU A 203 12.51 -10.67 -18.56
C LEU A 203 11.46 -11.01 -19.61
N ASN A 204 10.32 -10.30 -19.56
CA ASN A 204 9.31 -10.39 -20.60
C ASN A 204 9.57 -9.26 -21.62
N VAL A 205 9.80 -9.62 -22.87
CA VAL A 205 10.06 -8.68 -23.98
C VAL A 205 9.10 -9.01 -25.11
N LEU A 206 8.39 -8.01 -25.63
CA LEU A 206 7.30 -8.12 -26.62
C LEU A 206 6.08 -8.92 -26.16
N LEU A 207 6.25 -9.96 -25.37
CA LEU A 207 5.15 -10.69 -24.72
C LEU A 207 5.61 -11.31 -23.41
N SER A 208 4.66 -11.58 -22.53
CA SER A 208 4.88 -12.32 -21.30
C SER A 208 4.47 -13.77 -21.47
N ILE A 209 5.28 -14.68 -20.94
CA ILE A 209 4.90 -16.08 -20.75
C ILE A 209 5.21 -16.50 -19.32
N GLN A 210 4.22 -17.05 -18.65
CA GLN A 210 4.35 -17.53 -17.28
C GLN A 210 3.52 -18.78 -17.05
N VAL A 211 3.87 -19.53 -16.03
CA VAL A 211 3.02 -20.57 -15.48
C VAL A 211 2.29 -19.97 -14.30
N ALA A 212 0.97 -19.95 -14.37
CA ALA A 212 0.09 -19.39 -13.35
C ALA A 212 -1.14 -20.29 -13.14
N GLU A 213 -1.87 -20.05 -12.06
CA GLU A 213 -3.15 -20.73 -11.81
C GLU A 213 -4.13 -20.45 -12.94
N ASP A 214 -4.80 -21.49 -13.43
CA ASP A 214 -5.91 -21.32 -14.36
C ASP A 214 -7.05 -20.62 -13.63
N VAL A 215 -7.30 -19.35 -13.93
CA VAL A 215 -8.33 -18.58 -13.23
C VAL A 215 -9.72 -19.19 -13.38
N ARG A 216 -10.01 -20.02 -14.39
CA ARG A 216 -11.31 -20.72 -14.54
C ARG A 216 -11.36 -22.06 -13.79
N ASN A 217 -10.20 -22.57 -13.36
CA ASN A 217 -10.06 -23.77 -12.56
C ASN A 217 -8.79 -23.69 -11.71
N THR A 218 -8.89 -23.10 -10.52
CA THR A 218 -7.74 -22.83 -9.64
C THR A 218 -7.09 -24.07 -9.04
N SER A 219 -7.57 -25.28 -9.37
CA SER A 219 -6.95 -26.53 -8.94
C SER A 219 -5.74 -26.95 -9.79
N ARG A 220 -5.38 -26.19 -10.83
CA ARG A 220 -4.30 -26.51 -11.77
C ARG A 220 -3.57 -25.27 -12.27
N ASN A 221 -2.32 -25.46 -12.70
CA ASN A 221 -1.53 -24.46 -13.40
C ASN A 221 -1.71 -24.56 -14.93
N ARG A 222 -1.50 -23.42 -15.61
CA ARG A 222 -1.49 -23.28 -17.07
C ARG A 222 -0.39 -22.33 -17.51
N VAL A 223 0.04 -22.49 -18.76
CA VAL A 223 0.82 -21.46 -19.44
C VAL A 223 -0.12 -20.32 -19.78
N VAL A 224 0.26 -19.10 -19.40
CA VAL A 224 -0.47 -17.87 -19.66
C VAL A 224 0.43 -16.94 -20.47
N ILE A 225 -0.09 -16.44 -21.58
CA ILE A 225 0.58 -15.49 -22.47
C ILE A 225 -0.20 -14.17 -22.51
N GLU A 226 0.49 -13.06 -22.39
CA GLU A 226 -0.13 -11.73 -22.33
C GLU A 226 0.78 -10.62 -22.89
N GLN A 227 0.18 -9.45 -23.20
CA GLN A 227 0.91 -8.25 -23.58
C GLN A 227 1.80 -7.74 -22.44
N VAL A 228 2.89 -7.06 -22.82
CA VAL A 228 3.83 -6.42 -21.88
C VAL A 228 3.92 -4.92 -22.13
N PRO A 229 4.27 -4.11 -21.12
CA PRO A 229 4.53 -2.69 -21.32
C PRO A 229 5.60 -2.44 -22.40
N PRO A 230 5.48 -1.37 -23.20
CA PRO A 230 6.32 -1.11 -24.35
C PRO A 230 7.67 -0.46 -23.97
N GLY A 231 8.24 -0.80 -22.80
CA GLY A 231 9.48 -0.20 -22.27
C GLY A 231 9.31 1.16 -21.58
N PHE A 232 8.25 1.90 -21.89
CA PHE A 232 7.84 3.12 -21.19
C PHE A 232 6.32 3.17 -20.97
N SER A 233 5.81 4.21 -20.32
CA SER A 233 4.37 4.35 -20.06
C SER A 233 3.57 4.42 -21.36
N GLU A 234 2.75 3.41 -21.63
CA GLU A 234 1.78 3.39 -22.74
C GLU A 234 0.93 4.68 -22.74
N ARG A 235 0.48 5.11 -21.56
CA ARG A 235 -0.38 6.29 -21.40
C ARG A 235 0.31 7.61 -21.75
N TYR A 236 1.63 7.70 -21.57
CA TYR A 236 2.42 8.84 -22.02
C TYR A 236 2.70 8.75 -23.53
N LEU A 237 3.12 7.58 -24.01
CA LEU A 237 3.45 7.34 -25.42
C LEU A 237 2.25 7.56 -26.36
N LEU A 238 1.03 7.27 -25.90
CA LEU A 238 -0.21 7.50 -26.67
C LEU A 238 -0.71 8.95 -26.66
N ARG A 239 -0.14 9.81 -25.80
CA ARG A 239 -0.52 11.23 -25.68
C ARG A 239 0.72 12.14 -25.69
N PRO A 240 1.52 12.11 -26.76
CA PRO A 240 2.81 12.79 -26.81
C PRO A 240 2.69 14.32 -26.66
N GLU A 241 1.58 14.92 -27.09
CA GLU A 241 1.34 16.36 -26.91
C GLU A 241 1.17 16.73 -25.42
N GLN A 242 0.58 15.84 -24.62
CA GLN A 242 0.36 16.08 -23.19
C GLN A 242 1.59 15.73 -22.34
N PHE A 243 2.41 14.77 -22.79
CA PHE A 243 3.54 14.21 -22.03
C PHE A 243 4.88 14.33 -22.78
N SER A 244 5.05 15.41 -23.55
CA SER A 244 6.27 15.63 -24.35
C SER A 244 7.52 15.65 -23.46
N HIS A 245 7.47 16.34 -22.32
CA HIS A 245 8.55 16.38 -21.34
C HIS A 245 8.97 14.98 -20.88
N GLU A 246 8.03 14.12 -20.50
CA GLU A 246 8.32 12.74 -20.07
C GLU A 246 9.00 11.92 -21.17
N ILE A 247 8.53 12.07 -22.40
CA ILE A 247 9.06 11.36 -23.57
C ILE A 247 10.46 11.87 -23.91
N GLU A 248 10.68 13.18 -23.89
CA GLU A 248 11.99 13.80 -24.10
C GLU A 248 13.01 13.37 -23.03
N GLN A 249 12.60 13.28 -21.76
CA GLN A 249 13.48 12.77 -20.70
C GLN A 249 13.80 11.28 -20.89
N TYR A 250 12.85 10.48 -21.36
CA TYR A 250 13.10 9.06 -21.66
C TYR A 250 14.06 8.89 -22.84
N HIS A 251 13.89 9.69 -23.89
CA HIS A 251 14.82 9.76 -25.03
C HIS A 251 16.23 10.14 -24.58
N LEU A 252 16.37 11.21 -23.80
CA LEU A 252 17.65 11.65 -23.25
C LEU A 252 18.32 10.58 -22.38
N TYR A 253 17.52 9.84 -21.59
CA TYR A 253 18.00 8.73 -20.78
C TYR A 253 18.58 7.62 -21.67
N ILE A 254 17.85 7.17 -22.70
CA ILE A 254 18.34 6.15 -23.65
C ILE A 254 19.64 6.62 -24.29
N LYS A 255 19.63 7.82 -24.88
CA LYS A 255 20.80 8.41 -25.54
C LYS A 255 22.03 8.41 -24.63
N SER A 256 21.87 8.90 -23.39
CA SER A 256 22.96 8.98 -22.43
C SER A 256 23.50 7.61 -22.02
N VAL A 257 22.62 6.61 -21.89
CA VAL A 257 23.03 5.24 -21.58
C VAL A 257 23.83 4.66 -22.75
N ILE A 258 23.36 4.85 -23.99
CA ILE A 258 24.06 4.35 -25.19
C ILE A 258 25.43 5.00 -25.34
N SER A 259 25.56 6.32 -25.15
CA SER A 259 26.86 7.00 -25.24
C SER A 259 27.90 6.48 -24.23
N ILE A 260 27.46 5.91 -23.10
CA ILE A 260 28.35 5.27 -22.12
C ILE A 260 28.63 3.81 -22.50
N ALA A 261 27.61 3.10 -23.00
CA ALA A 261 27.73 1.70 -23.37
C ALA A 261 28.66 1.50 -24.57
N ASP A 262 28.56 2.39 -25.57
CA ASP A 262 29.37 2.39 -26.77
C ASP A 262 29.44 3.80 -27.40
N PRO A 263 30.55 4.54 -27.24
CA PRO A 263 30.69 5.91 -27.76
C PRO A 263 30.61 6.03 -29.29
N ASP A 264 30.85 4.94 -30.03
CA ASP A 264 30.86 4.93 -31.49
C ASP A 264 29.45 4.75 -32.09
N THR A 265 28.46 4.35 -31.28
CA THR A 265 27.06 4.23 -31.71
C THR A 265 26.41 5.61 -31.84
N ASP A 266 25.63 5.82 -32.90
CA ASP A 266 24.72 6.96 -33.02
C ASP A 266 23.59 6.86 -31.98
N ALA A 267 23.86 7.43 -30.80
CA ALA A 267 22.96 7.39 -29.65
C ALA A 267 21.65 8.17 -29.87
N GLU A 268 21.65 9.18 -30.73
CA GLU A 268 20.44 9.94 -31.07
C GLU A 268 19.50 9.05 -31.88
N LYS A 269 20.00 8.48 -32.97
CA LYS A 269 19.23 7.57 -33.81
C LYS A 269 18.74 6.34 -33.02
N PHE A 270 19.59 5.79 -32.16
CA PHE A 270 19.19 4.66 -31.32
C PHE A 270 18.01 5.04 -30.41
N ALA A 271 18.07 6.20 -29.74
CA ALA A 271 16.99 6.67 -28.89
C ALA A 271 15.68 6.92 -29.67
N ASP A 272 15.77 7.51 -30.87
CA ASP A 272 14.62 7.71 -31.76
C ASP A 272 13.95 6.38 -32.11
N ASP A 273 14.73 5.40 -32.59
CA ASP A 273 14.22 4.09 -33.00
C ASP A 273 13.51 3.37 -31.83
N ILE A 274 14.09 3.43 -30.61
CA ILE A 274 13.48 2.85 -29.41
C ILE A 274 12.17 3.53 -29.05
N VAL A 275 12.14 4.86 -29.01
CA VAL A 275 10.95 5.63 -28.62
C VAL A 275 9.83 5.43 -29.64
N ASP A 276 10.14 5.44 -30.94
CA ASP A 276 9.13 5.28 -31.99
C ASP A 276 8.59 3.86 -32.09
N PHE A 277 9.45 2.85 -31.90
CA PHE A 277 8.97 1.48 -31.79
C PHE A 277 8.14 1.26 -30.52
N SER A 278 8.51 1.88 -29.39
CA SER A 278 7.72 1.86 -28.16
C SER A 278 6.33 2.48 -28.36
N LYS A 279 6.22 3.61 -29.09
CA LYS A 279 4.92 4.18 -29.48
C LYS A 279 4.11 3.23 -30.36
N SER A 280 4.77 2.51 -31.28
CA SER A 280 4.10 1.55 -32.16
C SER A 280 3.56 0.35 -31.39
N LEU A 281 4.31 -0.16 -30.43
CA LEU A 281 3.86 -1.18 -29.48
C LEU A 281 2.67 -0.67 -28.64
N ALA A 282 2.76 0.56 -28.09
CA ALA A 282 1.68 1.15 -27.30
C ALA A 282 0.34 1.22 -28.07
N LYS A 283 0.38 1.53 -29.38
CA LYS A 283 -0.81 1.62 -30.24
C LYS A 283 -1.53 0.29 -30.46
N ILE A 284 -0.81 -0.84 -30.38
CA ILE A 284 -1.41 -2.16 -30.62
C ILE A 284 -1.93 -2.81 -29.33
N MET A 285 -1.49 -2.33 -28.17
CA MET A 285 -1.92 -2.81 -26.85
C MET A 285 -3.42 -2.60 -26.63
N THR A 286 -4.03 -3.53 -25.91
CA THR A 286 -5.39 -3.34 -25.42
C THR A 286 -5.34 -2.48 -24.16
N PRO A 287 -6.11 -1.37 -24.09
CA PRO A 287 -6.13 -0.49 -22.92
C PRO A 287 -6.56 -1.21 -21.64
N VAL A 288 -6.03 -0.78 -20.49
CA VAL A 288 -6.34 -1.35 -19.17
C VAL A 288 -7.85 -1.36 -18.89
N GLU A 289 -8.56 -0.31 -19.30
CA GLU A 289 -10.01 -0.14 -19.14
C GLU A 289 -10.80 -1.29 -19.79
N VAL A 290 -10.34 -1.77 -20.95
CA VAL A 290 -10.93 -2.91 -21.66
C VAL A 290 -10.51 -4.23 -21.00
N ARG A 291 -9.25 -4.33 -20.55
CA ARG A 291 -8.70 -5.54 -19.92
C ARG A 291 -9.41 -5.92 -18.63
N ARG A 292 -9.90 -4.91 -17.90
CA ARG A 292 -10.76 -5.08 -16.71
C ARG A 292 -12.14 -5.70 -17.05
N GLY A 293 -12.65 -5.55 -18.28
CA GLY A 293 -13.96 -6.05 -18.71
C GLY A 293 -14.07 -7.56 -18.96
N GLY A 294 -12.93 -8.28 -18.93
CA GLY A 294 -12.68 -9.73 -18.91
C GLY A 294 -13.58 -10.77 -19.60
N THR A 295 -14.47 -10.46 -20.53
CA THR A 295 -15.08 -11.47 -21.42
C THR A 295 -14.37 -11.61 -22.76
N HIS A 296 -13.66 -10.59 -23.23
CA HIS A 296 -13.08 -10.56 -24.59
C HIS A 296 -11.66 -11.10 -24.72
N LEU A 297 -11.02 -11.42 -23.60
CA LEU A 297 -9.57 -11.54 -23.52
C LEU A 297 -9.05 -12.96 -23.25
N PHE A 298 -9.88 -13.88 -22.79
CA PHE A 298 -9.44 -15.24 -22.46
C PHE A 298 -9.62 -16.21 -23.64
N HIS A 299 -8.51 -16.58 -24.29
CA HIS A 299 -8.51 -17.54 -25.40
C HIS A 299 -7.69 -18.78 -25.01
N GLU A 300 -8.36 -19.93 -24.83
CA GLU A 300 -7.68 -21.20 -24.57
C GLU A 300 -7.46 -21.96 -25.88
N VAL A 301 -6.20 -22.29 -26.17
CA VAL A 301 -5.78 -22.99 -27.39
C VAL A 301 -4.85 -24.14 -27.03
N SER A 302 -4.75 -25.17 -27.87
CA SER A 302 -3.64 -26.12 -27.73
C SER A 302 -2.31 -25.46 -28.09
N VAL A 303 -1.20 -26.02 -27.61
CA VAL A 303 0.15 -25.57 -28.01
C VAL A 303 0.30 -25.65 -29.53
N ARG A 304 -0.17 -26.72 -30.19
CA ARG A 304 -0.18 -26.83 -31.66
C ARG A 304 -0.97 -25.70 -32.32
N GLN A 305 -2.15 -25.38 -31.79
CA GLN A 305 -3.01 -24.33 -32.35
C GLN A 305 -2.36 -22.95 -32.23
N PHE A 306 -1.69 -22.69 -31.10
CA PHE A 306 -0.92 -21.48 -30.87
C PHE A 306 0.27 -21.40 -31.83
N VAL A 307 1.10 -22.44 -31.91
CA VAL A 307 2.27 -22.48 -32.78
C VAL A 307 1.90 -22.24 -34.24
N ASN A 308 0.88 -22.94 -34.74
CA ASN A 308 0.47 -22.85 -36.14
C ASN A 308 -0.41 -21.63 -36.47
N GLY A 309 -0.74 -20.78 -35.50
CA GLY A 309 -1.67 -19.66 -35.71
C GLY A 309 -3.10 -20.05 -36.08
N SER A 310 -3.43 -21.35 -36.13
CA SER A 310 -4.73 -21.86 -36.61
C SER A 310 -5.94 -21.44 -35.76
N ALA A 311 -5.71 -20.85 -34.58
CA ALA A 311 -6.72 -20.29 -33.70
C ALA A 311 -6.84 -18.75 -33.82
N GLY A 312 -6.66 -18.22 -35.03
CA GLY A 312 -6.90 -16.81 -35.34
C GLY A 312 -5.65 -15.96 -35.53
N GLY A 313 -4.47 -16.54 -35.71
CA GLY A 313 -3.28 -15.81 -36.13
C GLY A 313 -3.45 -15.19 -37.53
N PRO A 314 -2.87 -14.00 -37.79
CA PRO A 314 -2.80 -13.43 -39.13
C PRO A 314 -1.82 -14.21 -40.03
N ALA A 315 -1.74 -13.88 -41.32
CA ALA A 315 -0.82 -14.52 -42.26
C ALA A 315 0.67 -14.41 -41.83
N GLN A 316 1.02 -13.32 -41.13
CA GLN A 316 2.36 -13.06 -40.59
C GLN A 316 2.70 -13.96 -39.39
N TRP A 317 1.72 -14.66 -38.81
CA TRP A 317 1.97 -15.55 -37.67
C TRP A 317 2.98 -16.64 -38.00
N ASP A 318 2.90 -17.19 -39.21
CA ASP A 318 3.81 -18.24 -39.70
C ASP A 318 5.21 -17.71 -40.06
N GLN A 319 5.44 -16.39 -40.00
CA GLN A 319 6.78 -15.78 -40.12
C GLN A 319 7.55 -15.78 -38.79
N HIS A 320 6.89 -16.19 -37.70
CA HIS A 320 7.47 -16.21 -36.37
C HIS A 320 7.55 -17.63 -35.81
N ASP A 321 8.71 -17.97 -35.25
CA ASP A 321 8.97 -19.33 -34.76
C ASP A 321 8.51 -19.50 -33.30
N TRP A 322 7.19 -19.58 -33.13
CA TRP A 322 6.55 -19.74 -31.83
C TRP A 322 6.93 -21.05 -31.13
N ASP A 323 7.17 -22.13 -31.88
CA ASP A 323 7.61 -23.41 -31.31
C ASP A 323 9.00 -23.26 -30.70
N ARG A 324 9.92 -22.60 -31.43
CA ARG A 324 11.25 -22.27 -30.93
C ARG A 324 11.23 -21.37 -29.71
N TYR A 325 10.39 -20.33 -29.70
CA TYR A 325 10.22 -19.47 -28.53
C TYR A 325 9.83 -20.29 -27.29
N LEU A 326 8.81 -21.15 -27.42
CA LEU A 326 8.32 -22.00 -26.34
C LEU A 326 9.37 -23.02 -25.88
N GLU A 327 10.08 -23.65 -26.82
CA GLU A 327 11.20 -24.56 -26.54
C GLU A 327 12.26 -23.87 -25.69
N LEU A 328 12.67 -22.66 -26.07
CA LEU A 328 13.72 -21.92 -25.37
C LEU A 328 13.31 -21.45 -23.97
N VAL A 329 12.04 -21.08 -23.78
CA VAL A 329 11.51 -20.72 -22.47
C VAL A 329 11.58 -21.91 -21.51
N PHE A 330 11.15 -23.10 -21.96
CA PHE A 330 11.07 -24.30 -21.13
C PHE A 330 12.36 -25.15 -21.10
N ALA A 331 13.35 -24.84 -21.93
CA ALA A 331 14.61 -25.57 -21.93
C ALA A 331 15.32 -25.50 -20.57
N ASN A 332 15.98 -26.59 -20.19
CA ASN A 332 16.61 -26.81 -18.86
C ASN A 332 15.64 -26.84 -17.67
N THR A 333 14.34 -27.01 -17.91
CA THR A 333 13.36 -27.35 -16.88
C THR A 333 13.03 -28.85 -16.92
N SER A 334 12.45 -29.38 -15.85
CA SER A 334 11.96 -30.76 -15.79
C SER A 334 10.64 -31.00 -16.55
N VAL A 335 10.08 -29.95 -17.17
CA VAL A 335 8.79 -30.02 -17.86
C VAL A 335 8.91 -29.48 -19.30
N GLY A 336 8.32 -30.20 -20.25
CA GLY A 336 8.16 -29.73 -21.63
C GLY A 336 6.69 -29.49 -21.96
N LEU A 337 6.44 -28.73 -23.02
CA LEU A 337 5.11 -28.54 -23.59
C LEU A 337 4.81 -29.62 -24.62
N GLN A 338 3.67 -30.28 -24.46
CA GLN A 338 3.14 -31.30 -25.37
C GLN A 338 2.15 -30.65 -26.33
N GLN A 339 2.45 -30.70 -27.63
CA GLN A 339 1.72 -29.94 -28.66
C GLN A 339 0.19 -30.19 -28.66
N ASP A 340 -0.26 -31.42 -28.43
CA ASP A 340 -1.68 -31.80 -28.52
C ASP A 340 -2.45 -31.77 -27.21
N SER A 341 -1.79 -32.09 -26.09
CA SER A 341 -2.44 -32.25 -24.78
C SER A 341 -2.37 -30.98 -23.93
N ASP A 342 -1.32 -30.17 -24.10
CA ASP A 342 -1.18 -28.93 -23.35
C ASP A 342 -2.02 -27.81 -23.94
N ARG A 343 -2.54 -26.99 -23.01
CA ARG A 343 -3.35 -25.83 -23.30
C ARG A 343 -2.64 -24.58 -22.80
N VAL A 344 -2.68 -23.55 -23.63
CA VAL A 344 -2.17 -22.21 -23.36
C VAL A 344 -3.36 -21.27 -23.24
N ILE A 345 -3.33 -20.39 -22.24
CA ILE A 345 -4.29 -19.30 -22.10
C ILE A 345 -3.64 -18.05 -22.67
N VAL A 346 -4.19 -17.54 -23.77
CA VAL A 346 -3.81 -16.25 -24.34
C VAL A 346 -4.78 -15.21 -23.82
N MET A 347 -4.27 -14.29 -23.00
CA MET A 347 -5.04 -13.22 -22.36
C MET A 347 -5.30 -12.02 -23.25
N ASP A 348 -4.56 -11.86 -24.36
CA ASP A 348 -4.75 -10.74 -25.26
C ASP A 348 -4.43 -11.17 -26.69
N LEU A 349 -5.28 -12.03 -27.25
CA LEU A 349 -5.11 -12.52 -28.61
C LEU A 349 -5.07 -11.38 -29.64
N PRO A 350 -5.92 -10.33 -29.54
CA PRO A 350 -5.81 -9.17 -30.43
C PRO A 350 -4.44 -8.49 -30.40
N TYR A 351 -3.84 -8.33 -29.22
CA TYR A 351 -2.47 -7.81 -29.12
C TYR A 351 -1.47 -8.72 -29.84
N LEU A 352 -1.48 -10.03 -29.58
CA LEU A 352 -0.53 -10.95 -30.23
C LEU A 352 -0.69 -11.00 -31.75
N GLN A 353 -1.92 -10.95 -32.26
CA GLN A 353 -2.20 -10.85 -33.69
C GLN A 353 -1.56 -9.60 -34.29
N LYS A 354 -1.76 -8.43 -33.65
CA LYS A 354 -1.16 -7.17 -34.11
C LYS A 354 0.35 -7.14 -33.94
N LEU A 355 0.88 -7.79 -32.91
CA LEU A 355 2.32 -7.90 -32.66
C LEU A 355 3.01 -8.66 -33.80
N ALA A 356 2.46 -9.80 -34.24
CA ALA A 356 3.00 -10.55 -35.37
C ALA A 356 3.04 -9.70 -36.65
N VAL A 357 2.00 -8.91 -36.92
CA VAL A 357 1.99 -7.98 -38.07
C VAL A 357 3.06 -6.89 -37.89
N LEU A 358 3.08 -6.23 -36.73
CA LEU A 358 4.00 -5.13 -36.45
C LEU A 358 5.47 -5.57 -36.56
N LEU A 359 5.83 -6.73 -36.02
CA LEU A 359 7.20 -7.26 -36.09
C LEU A 359 7.63 -7.57 -37.53
N ASN A 360 6.72 -8.06 -38.36
CA ASN A 360 6.99 -8.32 -39.77
C ASN A 360 7.11 -7.04 -40.62
N GLU A 361 6.42 -5.97 -40.24
CA GLU A 361 6.47 -4.66 -40.92
C GLU A 361 7.64 -3.77 -40.45
N THR A 362 8.23 -4.08 -39.29
CA THR A 362 9.33 -3.31 -38.70
C THR A 362 10.67 -3.80 -39.23
N GLU A 363 11.60 -2.87 -39.52
CA GLU A 363 12.96 -3.25 -39.92
C GLU A 363 13.62 -4.14 -38.83
N PRO A 364 14.23 -5.28 -39.20
CA PRO A 364 14.76 -6.23 -38.22
C PRO A 364 15.77 -5.63 -37.23
N VAL A 365 16.57 -4.66 -37.68
CA VAL A 365 17.53 -3.96 -36.81
C VAL A 365 16.85 -3.15 -35.71
N ILE A 366 15.67 -2.57 -35.95
CA ILE A 366 14.91 -1.82 -34.93
C ILE A 366 14.37 -2.78 -33.87
N VAL A 367 13.88 -3.95 -34.30
CA VAL A 367 13.44 -5.01 -33.38
C VAL A 367 14.62 -5.50 -32.53
N GLU A 368 15.78 -5.73 -33.14
CA GLU A 368 17.00 -6.13 -32.42
C GLU A 368 17.44 -5.07 -31.42
N ARG A 369 17.46 -3.78 -31.81
CA ARG A 369 17.76 -2.65 -30.91
C ARG A 369 16.80 -2.63 -29.72
N PHE A 370 15.51 -2.83 -29.94
CA PHE A 370 14.51 -2.83 -28.87
C PHE A 370 14.72 -3.97 -27.87
N VAL A 371 14.96 -5.19 -28.35
CA VAL A 371 15.22 -6.34 -27.48
C VAL A 371 16.57 -6.17 -26.76
N TRP A 372 17.60 -5.66 -27.45
CA TRP A 372 18.90 -5.33 -26.86
C TRP A 372 18.75 -4.29 -25.74
N TRP A 373 18.03 -3.20 -26.01
CA TRP A 373 17.74 -2.16 -25.02
C TRP A 373 16.99 -2.70 -23.81
N SER A 374 16.00 -3.57 -24.04
CA SER A 374 15.22 -4.20 -22.97
C SER A 374 16.10 -5.03 -22.04
N VAL A 375 17.04 -5.81 -22.60
CA VAL A 375 18.02 -6.58 -21.82
C VAL A 375 19.00 -5.65 -21.12
N PHE A 376 19.62 -4.73 -21.86
CA PHE A 376 20.70 -3.87 -21.35
C PHE A 376 20.21 -2.97 -20.22
N SER A 377 19.10 -2.25 -20.42
CA SER A 377 18.54 -1.33 -19.43
C SER A 377 18.11 -2.03 -18.14
N THR A 378 17.65 -3.28 -18.22
CA THR A 378 17.29 -4.11 -17.05
C THR A 378 18.49 -4.37 -16.14
N VAL A 379 19.67 -4.60 -16.72
CA VAL A 379 20.85 -5.05 -15.96
C VAL A 379 21.92 -3.96 -15.74
N ALA A 380 21.89 -2.88 -16.52
CA ALA A 380 22.84 -1.77 -16.43
C ALA A 380 22.98 -1.15 -15.03
N PRO A 381 21.90 -0.93 -14.25
CA PRO A 381 22.03 -0.39 -12.89
C PRO A 381 22.85 -1.27 -11.92
N MET A 382 23.04 -2.56 -12.24
CA MET A 382 23.82 -3.50 -11.44
C MET A 382 25.33 -3.42 -11.66
N THR A 383 25.81 -2.62 -12.61
CA THR A 383 27.24 -2.47 -12.92
C THR A 383 27.77 -1.10 -12.51
N LEU A 384 27.83 -0.14 -13.43
CA LEU A 384 28.49 1.14 -13.26
C LEU A 384 27.65 2.16 -12.46
N SER A 385 28.36 3.01 -11.71
CA SER A 385 27.78 4.13 -10.97
C SER A 385 27.13 5.17 -11.90
N SER A 386 27.67 5.31 -13.11
CA SER A 386 27.17 6.22 -14.15
C SER A 386 25.76 5.83 -14.64
N PHE A 387 25.47 4.55 -14.88
CA PHE A 387 24.12 4.11 -15.25
C PHE A 387 23.10 4.36 -14.14
N ARG A 388 23.49 4.14 -12.88
CA ARG A 388 22.64 4.48 -11.74
C ARG A 388 22.44 5.99 -11.61
N ALA A 389 23.43 6.81 -11.98
CA ALA A 389 23.31 8.26 -11.99
C ALA A 389 22.32 8.71 -13.08
N LEU A 390 22.38 8.13 -14.29
CA LEU A 390 21.41 8.43 -15.35
C LEU A 390 19.97 8.06 -14.97
N GLY A 391 19.76 6.92 -14.30
CA GLY A 391 18.44 6.55 -13.80
C GLY A 391 17.92 7.51 -12.72
N PHE A 392 18.82 8.05 -11.90
CA PHE A 392 18.49 9.11 -10.94
C PHE A 392 18.13 10.42 -11.64
N GLU A 393 18.90 10.83 -12.65
CA GLU A 393 18.65 12.04 -13.43
C GLU A 393 17.29 12.00 -14.14
N PHE A 394 16.97 10.87 -14.77
CA PHE A 394 15.64 10.62 -15.32
C PHE A 394 14.55 10.73 -14.25
N SER A 395 14.74 10.07 -13.10
CA SER A 395 13.76 10.09 -12.01
C SER A 395 13.59 11.48 -11.39
N ARG A 396 14.65 12.29 -11.35
CA ARG A 396 14.62 13.69 -10.93
C ARG A 396 13.79 14.51 -11.88
N ALA A 397 14.03 14.39 -13.19
CA ALA A 397 13.36 15.19 -14.20
C ALA A 397 11.87 14.83 -14.37
N VAL A 398 11.50 13.56 -14.21
CA VAL A 398 10.11 13.07 -14.41
C VAL A 398 9.32 13.06 -13.11
N PHE A 399 9.90 12.55 -12.02
CA PHE A 399 9.20 12.34 -10.76
C PHE A 399 9.59 13.34 -9.67
N GLY A 400 10.53 14.25 -9.90
CA GLY A 400 10.91 15.29 -8.93
C GLY A 400 11.77 14.80 -7.75
N LEU A 401 12.44 13.64 -7.90
CA LEU A 401 13.39 13.12 -6.91
C LEU A 401 14.60 14.08 -6.74
N GLN A 402 14.97 14.46 -5.51
CA GLN A 402 16.02 15.48 -5.30
C GLN A 402 17.42 14.88 -5.05
N GLN A 403 17.49 13.73 -4.39
CA GLN A 403 18.73 13.02 -4.06
C GLN A 403 18.60 11.52 -4.30
N ARG A 404 19.74 10.85 -4.40
CA ARG A 404 19.77 9.39 -4.58
C ARG A 404 19.40 8.70 -3.28
N THR A 405 18.60 7.64 -3.39
CA THR A 405 18.37 6.73 -2.27
C THR A 405 19.70 6.15 -1.79
N PRO A 406 20.00 6.21 -0.47
CA PRO A 406 21.22 5.64 0.08
C PRO A 406 21.37 4.17 -0.31
N ARG A 407 22.58 3.76 -0.73
CA ARG A 407 22.84 2.41 -1.26
C ARG A 407 22.42 1.31 -0.30
N TRP A 408 22.66 1.48 0.99
CA TRP A 408 22.27 0.49 2.00
C TRP A 408 20.77 0.22 2.02
N LYS A 409 19.92 1.23 1.75
CA LYS A 409 18.46 1.04 1.68
C LYS A 409 18.09 0.21 0.46
N SER A 410 18.67 0.52 -0.70
CA SER A 410 18.46 -0.25 -1.92
C SER A 410 18.93 -1.70 -1.75
N CYS A 411 20.07 -1.92 -1.08
CA CYS A 411 20.59 -3.24 -0.80
C CYS A 411 19.73 -4.02 0.20
N ALA A 412 19.31 -3.42 1.32
CA ALA A 412 18.41 -4.06 2.28
C ALA A 412 17.06 -4.40 1.64
N SER A 413 16.52 -3.51 0.81
CA SER A 413 15.28 -3.76 0.05
C SER A 413 15.45 -4.87 -0.98
N ASN A 414 16.58 -4.91 -1.69
CA ASN A 414 16.90 -5.99 -2.62
C ASN A 414 17.02 -7.35 -1.93
N VAL A 415 17.62 -7.39 -0.73
CA VAL A 415 17.68 -8.61 0.08
C VAL A 415 16.28 -9.00 0.55
N ASN A 416 15.44 -8.06 0.98
CA ASN A 416 14.06 -8.37 1.36
C ASN A 416 13.22 -8.90 0.17
N ALA A 417 13.46 -8.41 -1.04
CA ALA A 417 12.78 -8.92 -2.24
C ALA A 417 13.16 -10.38 -2.58
N ASN A 418 14.41 -10.78 -2.33
CA ASN A 418 14.90 -12.13 -2.68
C ASN A 418 14.84 -13.12 -1.51
N PHE A 419 15.06 -12.64 -0.29
CA PHE A 419 15.18 -13.41 0.95
C PHE A 419 14.19 -12.94 2.03
N GLY A 420 13.07 -12.34 1.65
CA GLY A 420 12.11 -11.76 2.59
C GLY A 420 11.52 -12.75 3.60
N VAL A 421 11.39 -14.04 3.27
CA VAL A 421 10.99 -15.08 4.25
C VAL A 421 12.12 -15.31 5.26
N ALA A 422 13.38 -15.34 4.83
CA ALA A 422 14.52 -15.44 5.75
C ALA A 422 14.64 -14.21 6.66
N LEU A 423 14.40 -13.01 6.13
CA LEU A 423 14.37 -11.79 6.95
C LEU A 423 13.16 -11.74 7.88
N SER A 424 12.02 -12.28 7.45
CA SER A 424 10.83 -12.43 8.30
C SER A 424 11.13 -13.25 9.54
N TYR A 425 11.93 -14.32 9.44
CA TYR A 425 12.34 -15.12 10.61
C TYR A 425 13.02 -14.25 11.70
N LEU A 426 13.91 -13.35 11.31
CA LEU A 426 14.58 -12.45 12.26
C LEU A 426 13.63 -11.37 12.78
N TYR A 427 12.87 -10.74 11.87
CA TYR A 427 11.96 -9.65 12.20
C TYR A 427 10.88 -10.06 13.21
N VAL A 428 10.18 -11.18 12.96
CA VAL A 428 9.06 -11.59 13.82
C VAL A 428 9.52 -12.01 15.22
N LYS A 429 10.73 -12.57 15.36
CA LYS A 429 11.28 -12.95 16.68
C LYS A 429 11.54 -11.74 17.58
N LYS A 430 11.82 -10.56 16.99
CA LYS A 430 12.14 -9.33 17.71
C LYS A 430 10.93 -8.41 17.87
N HIS A 431 10.04 -8.37 16.88
CA HIS A 431 9.02 -7.31 16.76
C HIS A 431 7.56 -7.78 16.83
N PHE A 432 7.28 -9.09 16.95
CA PHE A 432 5.91 -9.59 16.85
C PHE A 432 5.51 -10.51 18.00
N ASP A 433 4.43 -10.16 18.70
CA ASP A 433 3.88 -10.93 19.81
C ASP A 433 2.61 -11.72 19.41
N GLN A 434 2.36 -12.85 20.07
CA GLN A 434 1.23 -13.74 19.73
C GLN A 434 -0.13 -13.17 20.17
N ASP A 435 -0.19 -12.35 21.22
CA ASP A 435 -1.45 -11.79 21.72
C ASP A 435 -2.00 -10.75 20.74
N SER A 436 -1.13 -9.89 20.19
CA SER A 436 -1.43 -8.96 19.11
C SER A 436 -1.97 -9.67 17.88
N ARG A 437 -1.43 -10.85 17.55
CA ARG A 437 -1.91 -11.67 16.44
C ARG A 437 -3.33 -12.18 16.69
N GLN A 438 -3.60 -12.69 17.89
CA GLN A 438 -4.91 -13.23 18.24
C GLN A 438 -6.00 -12.14 18.19
N LYS A 439 -5.71 -10.95 18.72
CA LYS A 439 -6.60 -9.79 18.62
C LYS A 439 -6.82 -9.31 17.19
N ALA A 440 -5.79 -9.35 16.34
CA ALA A 440 -5.94 -9.04 14.92
C ALA A 440 -6.81 -10.08 14.18
N ILE A 441 -6.75 -11.35 14.58
CA ILE A 441 -7.65 -12.42 14.10
C ILE A 441 -9.10 -12.15 14.54
N GLU A 442 -9.32 -11.77 15.80
CA GLU A 442 -10.66 -11.41 16.29
C GLU A 442 -11.24 -10.22 15.50
N MET A 443 -10.44 -9.19 15.24
CA MET A 443 -10.88 -8.01 14.48
C MET A 443 -11.32 -8.32 13.05
N ILE A 444 -10.61 -9.19 12.32
CA ILE A 444 -11.02 -9.58 10.97
C ILE A 444 -12.29 -10.45 10.98
N GLU A 445 -12.50 -11.27 12.02
CA GLU A 445 -13.77 -11.98 12.20
C GLU A 445 -14.92 -11.00 12.46
N ASP A 446 -14.68 -9.96 13.27
CA ASP A 446 -15.65 -8.89 13.54
C ASP A 446 -16.02 -8.13 12.25
N VAL A 447 -15.02 -7.82 11.42
CA VAL A 447 -15.21 -7.23 10.08
C VAL A 447 -16.01 -8.16 9.17
N ARG A 448 -15.72 -9.46 9.16
CA ARG A 448 -16.45 -10.44 8.36
C ARG A 448 -17.92 -10.53 8.79
N GLU A 449 -18.19 -10.54 10.09
CA GLU A 449 -19.54 -10.55 10.64
C GLU A 449 -20.32 -9.27 10.30
N ALA A 450 -19.67 -8.11 10.41
CA ALA A 450 -20.25 -6.82 10.02
C ALA A 450 -20.59 -6.78 8.52
N PHE A 451 -19.68 -7.22 7.66
CA PHE A 451 -19.91 -7.29 6.21
C PHE A 451 -21.05 -8.27 5.87
N SER A 452 -21.07 -9.44 6.52
CA SER A 452 -22.17 -10.42 6.40
C SER A 452 -23.52 -9.80 6.74
N SER A 453 -23.59 -9.07 7.86
CA SER A 453 -24.79 -8.37 8.31
C SER A 453 -25.23 -7.28 7.32
N SER A 454 -24.29 -6.56 6.71
CA SER A 454 -24.61 -5.59 5.65
C SER A 454 -25.22 -6.27 4.43
N VAL A 455 -24.58 -7.34 3.92
CA VAL A 455 -25.05 -8.13 2.77
C VAL A 455 -26.47 -8.65 2.97
N GLN A 456 -26.82 -9.06 4.19
CA GLN A 456 -28.19 -9.51 4.52
C GLN A 456 -29.25 -8.42 4.34
N ARG A 457 -28.89 -7.15 4.58
CA ARG A 457 -29.80 -5.99 4.51
C ARG A 457 -29.84 -5.33 3.13
N LEU A 458 -28.92 -5.65 2.22
CA LEU A 458 -28.85 -5.06 0.88
C LEU A 458 -30.13 -5.35 0.08
N ARG A 459 -30.83 -4.29 -0.34
CA ARG A 459 -32.09 -4.40 -1.11
C ARG A 459 -31.89 -4.59 -2.62
N TRP A 460 -30.71 -4.25 -3.13
CA TRP A 460 -30.39 -4.27 -4.56
C TRP A 460 -29.94 -5.65 -5.08
N MET A 461 -29.75 -6.62 -4.18
CA MET A 461 -29.28 -7.96 -4.48
C MET A 461 -30.41 -8.98 -4.26
N ASP A 462 -30.63 -9.86 -5.23
CA ASP A 462 -31.62 -10.93 -5.11
C ASP A 462 -31.22 -11.97 -4.06
N ALA A 463 -32.18 -12.79 -3.60
CA ALA A 463 -31.96 -13.75 -2.52
C ALA A 463 -30.94 -14.84 -2.85
N ALA A 464 -30.87 -15.29 -4.11
CA ALA A 464 -29.96 -16.35 -4.53
C ALA A 464 -28.51 -15.84 -4.63
N THR A 465 -28.32 -14.66 -5.21
CA THR A 465 -27.03 -13.97 -5.27
C THR A 465 -26.55 -13.62 -3.87
N ARG A 466 -27.43 -13.12 -2.98
CA ARG A 466 -27.11 -12.86 -1.56
C ARG A 466 -26.60 -14.11 -0.84
N ALA A 467 -27.28 -15.24 -1.01
CA ALA A 467 -26.84 -16.50 -0.39
C ALA A 467 -25.46 -16.94 -0.89
N ARG A 468 -25.14 -16.75 -2.18
CA ARG A 468 -23.81 -17.02 -2.74
C ARG A 468 -22.75 -16.05 -2.22
N THR A 469 -23.05 -14.76 -2.14
CA THR A 469 -22.16 -13.74 -1.58
C THR A 469 -21.76 -14.10 -0.14
N LEU A 470 -22.72 -14.52 0.69
CA LEU A 470 -22.45 -14.97 2.05
C LEU A 470 -21.60 -16.24 2.11
N ARG A 471 -21.81 -17.20 1.20
CA ARG A 471 -20.95 -18.41 1.10
C ARG A 471 -19.52 -18.04 0.73
N LYS A 472 -19.33 -17.18 -0.27
CA LYS A 472 -18.01 -16.70 -0.67
C LYS A 472 -17.31 -15.97 0.47
N LEU A 473 -18.02 -15.07 1.16
CA LEU A 473 -17.50 -14.34 2.33
C LEU A 473 -17.02 -15.30 3.42
N ALA A 474 -17.82 -16.31 3.74
CA ALA A 474 -17.46 -17.34 4.73
C ALA A 474 -16.26 -18.20 4.29
N ALA A 475 -16.04 -18.35 2.98
CA ALA A 475 -14.92 -19.09 2.43
C ALA A 475 -13.62 -18.27 2.33
N ILE A 476 -13.63 -16.96 2.63
CA ILE A 476 -12.42 -16.12 2.61
C ILE A 476 -11.44 -16.64 3.66
N ARG A 477 -10.25 -17.02 3.21
CA ARG A 477 -9.18 -17.52 4.07
C ARG A 477 -8.34 -16.40 4.62
N THR A 478 -7.97 -16.47 5.89
CA THR A 478 -7.27 -15.40 6.59
C THR A 478 -5.83 -15.81 6.91
N PHE A 479 -4.87 -14.97 6.52
CA PHE A 479 -3.46 -15.09 6.88
C PHE A 479 -3.01 -13.85 7.69
N VAL A 480 -2.69 -14.02 8.98
CA VAL A 480 -2.31 -12.92 9.88
C VAL A 480 -0.90 -13.13 10.45
N GLY A 481 -0.04 -12.13 10.28
CA GLY A 481 1.34 -12.09 10.77
C GLY A 481 2.32 -12.81 9.83
N PHE A 482 2.47 -14.12 10.02
CA PHE A 482 3.43 -14.95 9.30
C PHE A 482 3.02 -16.44 9.26
N PRO A 483 3.54 -17.25 8.31
CA PRO A 483 3.24 -18.69 8.26
C PRO A 483 3.81 -19.43 9.48
N SER A 484 3.05 -20.41 10.01
CA SER A 484 3.44 -21.15 11.22
C SER A 484 4.79 -21.86 11.12
N TRP A 485 5.19 -22.28 9.91
CA TRP A 485 6.47 -22.94 9.65
C TRP A 485 7.67 -21.99 9.64
N LEU A 486 7.48 -20.67 9.62
CA LEU A 486 8.55 -19.67 9.47
C LEU A 486 9.68 -19.84 10.49
N LEU A 487 9.34 -20.19 11.72
CA LEU A 487 10.29 -20.33 12.83
C LEU A 487 11.02 -21.68 12.86
N THR A 488 10.73 -22.57 11.91
CA THR A 488 11.36 -23.89 11.80
C THR A 488 12.55 -23.83 10.84
N HIS A 489 13.78 -23.96 11.37
CA HIS A 489 15.03 -23.84 10.61
C HIS A 489 15.05 -24.72 9.35
N ARG A 490 14.72 -26.01 9.50
CA ARG A 490 14.73 -26.96 8.39
C ARG A 490 13.79 -26.55 7.25
N GLN A 491 12.59 -26.08 7.57
CA GLN A 491 11.59 -25.67 6.57
C GLN A 491 12.00 -24.37 5.89
N LEU A 492 12.59 -23.44 6.65
CA LEU A 492 13.12 -22.19 6.12
C LEU A 492 14.30 -22.44 5.16
N ASP A 493 15.25 -23.28 5.52
CA ASP A 493 16.38 -23.62 4.65
C ASP A 493 15.95 -24.40 3.41
N GLN A 494 14.96 -25.29 3.55
CA GLN A 494 14.38 -26.01 2.41
C GLN A 494 13.68 -25.06 1.42
N HIS A 495 13.04 -23.98 1.90
CA HIS A 495 12.45 -22.96 1.03
C HIS A 495 13.50 -22.30 0.10
N TYR A 496 14.74 -22.15 0.58
CA TYR A 496 15.85 -21.52 -0.12
C TYR A 496 16.92 -22.50 -0.63
N GLN A 497 16.57 -23.79 -0.77
CA GLN A 497 17.54 -24.83 -1.16
C GLN A 497 18.18 -24.58 -2.54
N HIS A 498 17.46 -23.92 -3.46
CA HIS A 498 17.93 -23.57 -4.80
C HIS A 498 18.38 -22.12 -4.95
N ALA A 499 18.33 -21.31 -3.89
CA ALA A 499 18.83 -19.95 -3.91
C ALA A 499 20.36 -19.95 -3.71
N GLU A 500 21.09 -19.39 -4.65
CA GLU A 500 22.55 -19.34 -4.65
C GLU A 500 23.01 -17.88 -4.66
N VAL A 501 23.89 -17.53 -3.72
CA VAL A 501 24.55 -16.22 -3.65
C VAL A 501 26.00 -16.41 -4.05
N VAL A 502 26.43 -15.70 -5.09
CA VAL A 502 27.80 -15.75 -5.60
C VAL A 502 28.61 -14.69 -4.87
N GLU A 503 29.48 -15.12 -3.97
CA GLU A 503 30.27 -14.23 -3.14
C GLU A 503 31.10 -13.25 -3.99
N GLY A 504 30.97 -11.96 -3.70
CA GLY A 504 31.68 -10.90 -4.42
C GLY A 504 31.18 -10.61 -5.83
N SER A 505 30.07 -11.22 -6.30
CA SER A 505 29.46 -10.91 -7.59
C SER A 505 27.95 -10.64 -7.45
N LEU A 506 27.57 -9.36 -7.40
CA LEU A 506 26.15 -8.97 -7.37
C LEU A 506 25.44 -9.38 -8.66
N PHE A 507 26.09 -9.14 -9.81
CA PHE A 507 25.55 -9.50 -11.13
C PHE A 507 25.35 -11.01 -11.26
N GLY A 508 26.36 -11.81 -10.89
CA GLY A 508 26.26 -13.27 -10.90
C GLY A 508 25.19 -13.79 -9.94
N THR A 509 25.08 -13.19 -8.76
CA THR A 509 24.02 -13.52 -7.79
C THR A 509 22.64 -13.22 -8.36
N TYR A 510 22.43 -12.05 -8.97
CA TYR A 510 21.17 -11.69 -9.60
C TYR A 510 20.75 -12.72 -10.67
N LEU A 511 21.67 -13.11 -11.56
CA LEU A 511 21.40 -14.11 -12.58
C LEU A 511 21.00 -15.47 -11.98
N LYS A 512 21.72 -15.92 -10.94
CA LYS A 512 21.46 -17.19 -10.27
C LYS A 512 20.10 -17.21 -9.56
N LEU A 513 19.79 -16.18 -8.79
CA LEU A 513 18.52 -16.05 -8.08
C LEU A 513 17.35 -15.96 -9.05
N THR A 514 17.49 -15.14 -10.09
CA THR A 514 16.46 -14.95 -11.11
C THR A 514 16.19 -16.23 -11.89
N TRP A 515 17.24 -16.92 -12.36
CA TRP A 515 17.09 -18.22 -13.01
C TRP A 515 16.41 -19.24 -12.09
N GLY A 516 16.83 -19.35 -10.83
CA GLY A 516 16.22 -20.27 -9.86
C GLY A 516 14.73 -20.01 -9.66
N ALA A 517 14.32 -18.73 -9.57
CA ALA A 517 12.93 -18.34 -9.43
C ALA A 517 12.10 -18.64 -10.69
N VAL A 518 12.63 -18.29 -11.88
CA VAL A 518 11.97 -18.58 -13.17
C VAL A 518 11.82 -20.09 -13.37
N LYS A 519 12.89 -20.85 -13.16
CA LYS A 519 12.88 -22.31 -13.30
C LYS A 519 11.80 -22.94 -12.40
N LYS A 520 11.78 -22.58 -11.12
CA LYS A 520 10.77 -23.06 -10.16
C LYS A 520 9.34 -22.71 -10.62
N SER A 521 9.12 -21.48 -11.12
CA SER A 521 7.82 -21.08 -11.66
C SER A 521 7.41 -21.93 -12.86
N LEU A 522 8.30 -22.13 -13.83
CA LEU A 522 8.01 -22.95 -15.03
C LEU A 522 7.76 -24.42 -14.69
N GLU A 523 8.56 -25.00 -13.78
CA GLU A 523 8.42 -26.40 -13.34
C GLU A 523 7.11 -26.66 -12.59
N SER A 524 6.49 -25.62 -12.03
CA SER A 524 5.17 -25.74 -11.38
C SER A 524 4.02 -26.09 -12.33
N LEU A 525 4.24 -26.13 -13.65
CA LEU A 525 3.20 -26.38 -14.66
C LEU A 525 2.39 -27.66 -14.40
N ARG A 526 3.04 -28.70 -13.86
CA ARG A 526 2.40 -29.98 -13.52
C ARG A 526 2.04 -30.12 -12.04
N GLU A 527 2.46 -29.17 -11.22
CA GLU A 527 2.18 -29.16 -9.80
C GLU A 527 0.75 -28.67 -9.54
N LYS A 528 0.18 -29.12 -8.42
CA LYS A 528 -1.08 -28.56 -7.92
C LYS A 528 -0.77 -27.24 -7.20
N PRO A 529 -1.48 -26.15 -7.51
CA PRO A 529 -1.27 -24.90 -6.81
C PRO A 529 -1.47 -25.05 -5.30
N ASP A 530 -0.52 -24.54 -4.51
CA ASP A 530 -0.64 -24.53 -3.05
C ASP A 530 -1.66 -23.47 -2.63
N ARG A 531 -2.85 -23.94 -2.23
CA ARG A 531 -3.90 -23.07 -1.74
C ARG A 531 -3.46 -22.37 -0.44
N ASN A 532 -2.61 -22.96 0.40
CA ASN A 532 -2.23 -22.40 1.71
C ASN A 532 -1.02 -21.46 1.65
N ARG A 533 -0.58 -21.08 0.44
CA ARG A 533 0.54 -20.15 0.26
C ARG A 533 0.17 -18.73 0.71
N TRP A 534 1.18 -18.01 1.17
CA TRP A 534 1.08 -16.58 1.49
C TRP A 534 1.42 -15.76 0.25
N VAL A 535 0.68 -14.67 0.02
CA VAL A 535 0.95 -13.75 -1.11
C VAL A 535 1.97 -12.67 -0.78
N ALA A 536 2.34 -12.55 0.49
CA ALA A 536 3.32 -11.59 0.98
C ALA A 536 4.12 -12.17 2.16
N THR A 537 5.35 -11.67 2.35
CA THR A 537 6.20 -12.03 3.50
C THR A 537 5.81 -11.23 4.75
N ALA A 538 6.23 -11.66 5.93
CA ALA A 538 5.92 -10.95 7.18
C ALA A 538 6.55 -9.53 7.21
N THR A 539 7.68 -9.34 6.53
CA THR A 539 8.39 -8.06 6.32
C THR A 539 7.79 -7.22 5.19
N THR A 540 6.49 -7.35 4.93
CA THR A 540 5.77 -6.50 3.96
C THR A 540 4.91 -5.50 4.72
N VAL A 541 5.06 -4.20 4.43
CA VAL A 541 4.17 -3.15 4.97
C VAL A 541 3.09 -2.86 3.93
N ASN A 542 2.08 -3.75 3.89
CA ASN A 542 0.88 -3.63 3.07
C ASN A 542 -0.17 -4.68 3.53
N ALA A 543 -1.34 -4.72 2.90
CA ALA A 543 -2.30 -5.81 2.99
C ALA A 543 -2.75 -6.24 1.58
N PHE A 544 -3.34 -7.44 1.46
CA PHE A 544 -3.71 -7.99 0.15
C PHE A 544 -4.92 -8.93 0.19
N TYR A 545 -5.77 -8.82 -0.83
CA TYR A 545 -6.72 -9.84 -1.26
C TYR A 545 -6.22 -10.57 -2.50
N SER A 546 -6.42 -11.89 -2.53
CA SER A 546 -6.15 -12.73 -3.71
C SER A 546 -7.44 -13.38 -4.20
N ALA A 547 -7.83 -13.05 -5.43
CA ALA A 547 -9.05 -13.58 -6.04
C ALA A 547 -9.00 -15.10 -6.30
N THR A 548 -7.87 -15.62 -6.77
CA THR A 548 -7.72 -17.07 -7.06
C THR A 548 -7.62 -17.93 -5.81
N LEU A 549 -7.11 -17.35 -4.71
CA LEU A 549 -7.05 -18.02 -3.41
C LEU A 549 -8.30 -17.78 -2.55
N ASN A 550 -9.15 -16.81 -2.92
CA ASN A 550 -10.20 -16.25 -2.08
C ASN A 550 -9.67 -16.03 -0.63
N SER A 551 -8.64 -15.19 -0.49
CA SER A 551 -7.93 -15.02 0.78
C SER A 551 -7.47 -13.59 1.02
N VAL A 552 -7.43 -13.20 2.30
CA VAL A 552 -6.86 -11.95 2.79
C VAL A 552 -5.56 -12.21 3.57
N THR A 553 -4.56 -11.36 3.37
CA THR A 553 -3.25 -11.48 4.02
C THR A 553 -2.84 -10.15 4.68
N PHE A 554 -2.57 -10.21 5.99
CA PHE A 554 -2.11 -9.10 6.82
C PHE A 554 -0.73 -9.45 7.43
N PRO A 555 0.37 -9.14 6.74
CA PRO A 555 1.73 -9.34 7.23
C PRO A 555 2.02 -8.69 8.58
N ALA A 556 2.98 -9.23 9.33
CA ALA A 556 3.43 -8.62 10.58
C ALA A 556 3.86 -7.15 10.43
N GLY A 557 4.48 -6.78 9.30
CA GLY A 557 5.00 -5.44 9.05
C GLY A 557 3.97 -4.31 9.00
N ILE A 558 2.67 -4.59 8.77
CA ILE A 558 1.61 -3.56 8.86
C ILE A 558 0.91 -3.56 10.24
N LEU A 559 1.07 -4.61 11.05
CA LEU A 559 0.40 -4.79 12.33
C LEU A 559 1.13 -4.04 13.46
N GLN A 560 1.33 -2.74 13.29
CA GLN A 560 1.99 -1.85 14.23
C GLN A 560 1.44 -0.40 14.12
N PRO A 561 1.69 0.48 15.11
CA PRO A 561 1.18 1.85 15.04
C PRO A 561 1.71 2.62 13.82
N PRO A 562 0.92 3.51 13.19
CA PRO A 562 -0.43 3.94 13.60
C PRO A 562 -1.57 2.99 13.16
N PHE A 563 -1.27 1.92 12.43
CA PHE A 563 -2.31 1.05 11.86
C PHE A 563 -2.95 0.16 12.92
N TYR A 564 -2.15 -0.39 13.84
CA TYR A 564 -2.60 -1.30 14.88
C TYR A 564 -1.87 -1.06 16.21
N GLY A 565 -2.39 -1.59 17.32
CA GLY A 565 -1.75 -1.45 18.63
C GLY A 565 -1.84 -0.04 19.23
N ASN A 566 -2.89 0.72 18.91
CA ASN A 566 -3.04 2.12 19.30
C ASN A 566 -3.54 2.33 20.76
N GLY A 567 -3.90 1.27 21.47
CA GLY A 567 -4.42 1.31 22.83
C GLY A 567 -5.91 1.66 22.97
N ILE A 568 -6.53 2.23 21.92
CA ILE A 568 -7.97 2.48 21.82
C ILE A 568 -8.53 1.75 20.62
N GLU A 569 -9.57 0.93 20.83
CA GLU A 569 -10.13 0.09 19.77
C GLU A 569 -10.78 0.92 18.67
N ALA A 570 -11.45 2.03 18.98
CA ALA A 570 -12.03 2.89 17.94
C ALA A 570 -11.00 3.31 16.87
N ILE A 571 -9.76 3.60 17.26
CA ILE A 571 -8.69 3.93 16.33
C ILE A 571 -8.17 2.69 15.62
N ASN A 572 -7.99 1.55 16.31
CA ASN A 572 -7.56 0.32 15.64
C ASN A 572 -8.55 -0.11 14.55
N TYR A 573 -9.85 -0.07 14.83
CA TYR A 573 -10.90 -0.37 13.85
C TYR A 573 -10.95 0.69 12.73
N GLY A 574 -10.77 1.97 13.05
CA GLY A 574 -10.67 3.03 12.04
C GLY A 574 -9.43 2.91 11.14
N SER A 575 -8.36 2.30 11.65
CA SER A 575 -7.09 2.13 10.96
C SER A 575 -6.96 0.74 10.32
N ILE A 576 -6.38 -0.25 11.02
CA ILE A 576 -6.23 -1.60 10.45
C ILE A 576 -7.57 -2.29 10.21
N GLY A 577 -8.61 -2.02 11.00
CA GLY A 577 -9.95 -2.58 10.76
C GLY A 577 -10.53 -2.12 9.42
N ALA A 578 -10.35 -0.84 9.06
CA ALA A 578 -10.75 -0.32 7.75
C ALA A 578 -9.96 -0.97 6.60
N ILE A 579 -8.66 -1.24 6.80
CA ILE A 579 -7.84 -1.99 5.83
C ILE A 579 -8.33 -3.45 5.74
N MET A 580 -8.66 -4.09 6.86
CA MET A 580 -9.25 -5.44 6.87
C MET A 580 -10.57 -5.48 6.10
N GLY A 581 -11.44 -4.49 6.30
CA GLY A 581 -12.66 -4.33 5.54
C GLY A 581 -12.41 -4.06 4.05
N HIS A 582 -11.36 -3.30 3.72
CA HIS A 582 -10.95 -3.03 2.35
C HIS A 582 -10.56 -4.32 1.62
N GLU A 583 -9.70 -5.16 2.22
CA GLU A 583 -9.31 -6.45 1.62
C GLU A 583 -10.48 -7.43 1.53
N VAL A 584 -11.41 -7.45 2.49
CA VAL A 584 -12.63 -8.26 2.39
C VAL A 584 -13.51 -7.77 1.24
N THR A 585 -13.62 -6.46 1.06
CA THR A 585 -14.44 -5.83 0.01
C THR A 585 -13.88 -6.10 -1.39
N HIS A 586 -12.56 -6.24 -1.56
CA HIS A 586 -11.96 -6.69 -2.81
C HIS A 586 -12.48 -8.05 -3.29
N GLY A 587 -13.00 -8.90 -2.39
CA GLY A 587 -13.73 -10.11 -2.78
C GLY A 587 -14.99 -9.86 -3.61
N PHE A 588 -15.48 -8.62 -3.62
CA PHE A 588 -16.76 -8.22 -4.21
C PHE A 588 -16.68 -6.89 -4.98
N ASP A 589 -15.48 -6.38 -5.28
CA ASP A 589 -15.27 -5.25 -6.19
C ASP A 589 -15.54 -5.64 -7.67
N ASP A 590 -15.26 -4.74 -8.61
CA ASP A 590 -15.54 -4.93 -10.04
C ASP A 590 -14.87 -6.18 -10.62
N GLN A 591 -13.74 -6.61 -10.06
CA GLN A 591 -12.99 -7.79 -10.45
C GLN A 591 -13.29 -8.99 -9.56
N GLY A 592 -13.20 -8.83 -8.24
CA GLY A 592 -13.33 -9.90 -7.27
C GLY A 592 -14.70 -10.57 -7.30
N ARG A 593 -15.79 -9.83 -7.53
CA ARG A 593 -17.14 -10.41 -7.64
C ARG A 593 -17.28 -11.43 -8.78
N ARG A 594 -16.34 -11.48 -9.71
CA ARG A 594 -16.30 -12.42 -10.84
C ARG A 594 -15.70 -13.77 -10.47
N TYR A 595 -15.14 -13.90 -9.27
CA TYR A 595 -14.57 -15.14 -8.76
C TYR A 595 -15.51 -15.78 -7.75
N ASP A 596 -15.70 -17.10 -7.82
CA ASP A 596 -16.51 -17.85 -6.86
C ASP A 596 -15.77 -18.11 -5.54
N GLU A 597 -16.39 -18.86 -4.62
CA GLU A 597 -15.86 -19.15 -3.29
C GLU A 597 -14.56 -20.00 -3.32
N GLU A 598 -14.34 -20.78 -4.39
CA GLU A 598 -13.10 -21.52 -4.62
C GLU A 598 -12.03 -20.69 -5.35
N GLY A 599 -12.37 -19.49 -5.81
CA GLY A 599 -11.50 -18.58 -6.54
C GLY A 599 -11.51 -18.79 -8.06
N ASN A 600 -12.52 -19.45 -8.62
CA ASN A 600 -12.66 -19.61 -10.07
C ASN A 600 -13.43 -18.43 -10.69
N LEU A 601 -12.93 -17.90 -11.79
CA LEU A 601 -13.57 -16.90 -12.64
C LEU A 601 -14.84 -17.49 -13.25
N LYS A 602 -15.99 -17.08 -12.72
CA LYS A 602 -17.32 -17.56 -13.10
C LYS A 602 -18.36 -16.46 -12.89
N GLN A 603 -19.30 -16.30 -13.81
CA GLN A 603 -20.46 -15.46 -13.54
C GLN A 603 -21.44 -16.21 -12.64
N TRP A 604 -21.64 -15.72 -11.43
CA TRP A 604 -22.52 -16.34 -10.43
C TRP A 604 -23.58 -15.38 -9.88
N TRP A 605 -23.62 -14.14 -10.39
CA TRP A 605 -24.65 -13.15 -10.10
C TRP A 605 -25.73 -13.19 -11.18
N SER A 606 -26.98 -12.91 -10.80
CA SER A 606 -28.06 -12.71 -11.76
C SER A 606 -27.87 -11.43 -12.59
N ALA A 607 -28.51 -11.37 -13.75
CA ALA A 607 -28.49 -10.17 -14.59
C ALA A 607 -29.02 -8.94 -13.84
N ASP A 608 -30.16 -9.07 -13.14
CA ASP A 608 -30.78 -7.99 -12.37
C ASP A 608 -29.86 -7.46 -11.26
N THR A 609 -29.18 -8.34 -10.51
CA THR A 609 -28.22 -7.91 -9.49
C THR A 609 -27.03 -7.18 -10.12
N LEU A 610 -26.55 -7.63 -11.28
CA LEU A 610 -25.45 -6.97 -12.00
C LEU A 610 -25.85 -5.59 -12.50
N GLU A 611 -27.05 -5.42 -13.04
CA GLU A 611 -27.55 -4.12 -13.48
C GLU A 611 -27.56 -3.11 -12.32
N HIS A 612 -28.11 -3.51 -11.17
CA HIS A 612 -28.10 -2.66 -9.98
C HIS A 612 -26.68 -2.36 -9.48
N TYR A 613 -25.81 -3.38 -9.46
CA TYR A 613 -24.41 -3.22 -9.08
C TYR A 613 -23.70 -2.22 -9.97
N HIS A 614 -23.85 -2.34 -11.29
CA HIS A 614 -23.24 -1.41 -12.24
C HIS A 614 -23.75 0.01 -12.05
N GLY A 615 -25.05 0.21 -11.78
CA GLY A 615 -25.59 1.53 -11.44
C GLY A 615 -24.97 2.12 -10.16
N LYS A 616 -24.75 1.29 -9.14
CA LYS A 616 -24.07 1.71 -7.89
C LYS A 616 -22.59 2.02 -8.09
N VAL A 617 -21.88 1.22 -8.88
CA VAL A 617 -20.46 1.47 -9.24
C VAL A 617 -20.33 2.74 -10.08
N GLN A 618 -21.27 3.01 -10.99
CA GLN A 618 -21.27 4.22 -11.79
C GLN A 618 -21.32 5.48 -10.91
N CYS A 619 -22.08 5.47 -9.80
CA CYS A 619 -22.07 6.56 -8.82
C CYS A 619 -20.65 6.85 -8.31
N ILE A 620 -19.91 5.81 -7.92
CA ILE A 620 -18.53 5.94 -7.43
C ILE A 620 -17.61 6.46 -8.54
N ILE A 621 -17.73 5.94 -9.77
CA ILE A 621 -16.95 6.42 -10.92
C ILE A 621 -17.20 7.92 -11.13
N ASP A 622 -18.47 8.34 -11.19
CA ASP A 622 -18.87 9.72 -11.44
C ASP A 622 -18.48 10.66 -10.30
N GLN A 623 -18.54 10.21 -9.06
CA GLN A 623 -18.04 10.95 -7.90
C GLN A 623 -16.54 11.19 -8.03
N TYR A 624 -15.76 10.13 -8.27
CA TYR A 624 -14.31 10.25 -8.26
C TYR A 624 -13.77 10.99 -9.50
N ASN A 625 -14.48 10.94 -10.63
CA ASN A 625 -14.22 11.76 -11.82
C ASN A 625 -14.39 13.28 -11.58
N LYS A 626 -14.88 13.73 -10.42
CA LYS A 626 -15.00 15.15 -10.08
C LYS A 626 -13.84 15.66 -9.23
N TYR A 627 -12.97 14.77 -8.75
CA TYR A 627 -11.85 15.18 -7.91
C TYR A 627 -10.65 15.63 -8.73
N HIS A 628 -10.05 16.73 -8.27
CA HIS A 628 -8.84 17.33 -8.81
C HIS A 628 -7.83 17.56 -7.68
N MET A 629 -6.55 17.59 -8.04
CA MET A 629 -5.48 17.96 -7.11
C MET A 629 -5.03 19.39 -7.41
N ALA A 630 -4.95 20.25 -6.40
CA ALA A 630 -4.61 21.66 -6.57
C ALA A 630 -3.25 21.88 -7.27
N GLN A 631 -2.31 20.94 -7.10
CA GLN A 631 -1.00 20.95 -7.75
C GLN A 631 -1.05 20.62 -9.25
N LEU A 632 -2.15 20.02 -9.71
CA LEU A 632 -2.34 19.50 -11.07
C LEU A 632 -3.77 19.79 -11.55
N PRO A 633 -4.18 21.06 -11.68
CA PRO A 633 -5.57 21.44 -11.95
C PRO A 633 -6.09 20.93 -13.30
N ASN A 634 -5.20 20.69 -14.26
CA ASN A 634 -5.54 20.15 -15.59
C ASN A 634 -5.70 18.62 -15.61
N TYR A 635 -5.53 17.97 -14.47
CA TYR A 635 -5.68 16.52 -14.33
C TYR A 635 -6.87 16.20 -13.43
N THR A 636 -7.58 15.15 -13.81
CA THR A 636 -8.75 14.65 -13.09
C THR A 636 -8.49 13.22 -12.68
N ILE A 637 -8.96 12.82 -11.50
CA ILE A 637 -8.89 11.41 -11.11
C ILE A 637 -9.73 10.57 -12.08
N ASN A 638 -9.17 9.46 -12.55
CA ASN A 638 -9.91 8.53 -13.39
C ASN A 638 -10.69 7.54 -12.51
N GLY A 639 -11.96 7.83 -12.29
CA GLY A 639 -12.89 7.04 -11.48
C GLY A 639 -13.06 5.61 -12.00
N LEU A 640 -12.95 5.37 -13.31
CA LEU A 640 -13.04 4.03 -13.89
C LEU A 640 -11.81 3.19 -13.55
N ASN A 641 -10.61 3.76 -13.64
CA ASN A 641 -9.37 3.05 -13.29
C ASN A 641 -9.23 2.81 -11.79
N THR A 642 -9.77 3.72 -10.98
CA THR A 642 -9.70 3.65 -9.51
C THR A 642 -10.88 2.94 -8.86
N GLN A 643 -11.88 2.49 -9.64
CA GLN A 643 -13.16 2.01 -9.12
C GLN A 643 -13.02 0.86 -8.10
N GLY A 644 -12.14 -0.12 -8.34
CA GLY A 644 -11.97 -1.27 -7.44
C GLY A 644 -11.50 -0.84 -6.06
N GLU A 645 -10.47 0.01 -6.03
CA GLU A 645 -9.91 0.58 -4.79
C GLU A 645 -10.90 1.51 -4.08
N ASN A 646 -11.65 2.32 -4.83
CA ASN A 646 -12.65 3.22 -4.26
C ASN A 646 -13.84 2.43 -3.68
N ILE A 647 -14.28 1.35 -4.34
CA ILE A 647 -15.28 0.41 -3.82
C ILE A 647 -14.79 -0.20 -2.50
N ALA A 648 -13.53 -0.67 -2.49
CA ALA A 648 -12.92 -1.29 -1.33
C ALA A 648 -12.75 -0.33 -0.15
N ASP A 649 -12.35 0.92 -0.38
CA ASP A 649 -12.30 1.95 0.66
C ASP A 649 -13.68 2.23 1.28
N ASN A 650 -14.70 2.42 0.43
CA ASN A 650 -16.05 2.74 0.88
C ASN A 650 -16.70 1.58 1.65
N GLY A 651 -16.58 0.34 1.14
CA GLY A 651 -17.07 -0.85 1.82
C GLY A 651 -16.29 -1.15 3.09
N GLY A 652 -14.96 -0.98 3.05
CA GLY A 652 -14.06 -1.29 4.15
C GLY A 652 -14.27 -0.42 5.38
N VAL A 653 -14.39 0.90 5.20
CA VAL A 653 -14.68 1.82 6.32
C VAL A 653 -16.03 1.54 6.96
N ARG A 654 -17.07 1.26 6.15
CA ARG A 654 -18.41 0.95 6.67
C ARG A 654 -18.41 -0.37 7.46
N ALA A 655 -17.81 -1.42 6.91
CA ALA A 655 -17.68 -2.71 7.57
C ALA A 655 -16.89 -2.60 8.88
N ALA A 656 -15.81 -1.82 8.90
CA ALA A 656 -15.00 -1.61 10.08
C ALA A 656 -15.70 -0.82 11.19
N LEU A 657 -16.53 0.17 10.83
CA LEU A 657 -17.32 0.93 11.82
C LEU A 657 -18.40 0.05 12.45
N ASP A 658 -19.08 -0.77 11.65
CA ASP A 658 -20.05 -1.74 12.16
C ASP A 658 -19.37 -2.84 13.00
N ALA A 659 -18.18 -3.29 12.61
CA ALA A 659 -17.37 -4.22 13.39
C ALA A 659 -16.96 -3.63 14.74
N TYR A 660 -16.55 -2.36 14.77
CA TYR A 660 -16.28 -1.66 16.02
C TYR A 660 -17.49 -1.62 16.95
N ARG A 661 -18.70 -1.37 16.39
CA ARG A 661 -19.95 -1.38 17.17
C ARG A 661 -20.25 -2.77 17.72
N LEU A 662 -20.04 -3.84 16.93
CA LEU A 662 -20.18 -5.22 17.40
C LEU A 662 -19.21 -5.54 18.53
N HIS A 663 -17.94 -5.14 18.38
CA HIS A 663 -16.91 -5.30 19.39
C HIS A 663 -17.28 -4.58 20.69
N ALA A 664 -17.67 -3.30 20.60
CA ALA A 664 -18.07 -2.50 21.74
C ALA A 664 -19.32 -3.06 22.46
N ALA A 665 -20.25 -3.67 21.72
CA ALA A 665 -21.43 -4.33 22.30
C ALA A 665 -21.10 -5.65 23.01
N ARG A 666 -20.04 -6.36 22.58
CA ARG A 666 -19.55 -7.59 23.23
C ARG A 666 -18.68 -7.34 24.45
N ALA A 667 -18.01 -6.19 24.53
CA ALA A 667 -17.19 -5.84 25.66
C ALA A 667 -18.04 -5.87 26.95
N PRO A 668 -17.67 -6.64 27.99
CA PRO A 668 -18.45 -6.67 29.21
C PRO A 668 -18.51 -5.26 29.80
N ALA A 669 -19.73 -4.78 30.11
CA ALA A 669 -19.91 -3.59 30.94
C ALA A 669 -19.09 -3.83 32.21
N ALA A 670 -17.97 -3.11 32.35
CA ALA A 670 -16.89 -3.46 33.26
C ALA A 670 -17.42 -3.97 34.61
N SER A 671 -17.20 -5.26 34.90
CA SER A 671 -17.51 -5.82 36.21
C SER A 671 -16.75 -5.01 37.25
N ALA A 672 -17.46 -4.47 38.23
CA ALA A 672 -16.99 -3.50 39.22
C ALA A 672 -15.87 -3.97 40.19
N ALA A 673 -15.05 -4.97 39.83
CA ALA A 673 -14.15 -5.63 40.78
C ALA A 673 -12.72 -5.95 40.30
N SER A 674 -12.30 -5.73 39.06
CA SER A 674 -10.89 -5.98 38.69
C SER A 674 -10.41 -5.27 37.42
N ALA A 675 -9.41 -4.40 37.60
CA ALA A 675 -8.65 -3.63 36.59
C ALA A 675 -9.47 -2.61 35.78
N ALA A 676 -8.93 -1.39 35.66
CA ALA A 676 -9.63 -0.21 35.16
C ALA A 676 -10.33 -0.42 33.80
N PRO A 677 -11.55 0.11 33.58
CA PRO A 677 -12.14 0.14 32.25
C PRO A 677 -11.21 0.90 31.30
N ALA A 678 -10.95 0.34 30.12
CA ALA A 678 -10.37 1.11 29.02
C ALA A 678 -11.40 2.20 28.69
N ALA A 679 -11.16 3.41 29.16
CA ALA A 679 -12.01 4.52 28.79
C ALA A 679 -11.81 4.81 27.31
N ASP A 680 -12.89 4.92 26.55
CA ASP A 680 -12.89 5.20 25.12
C ASP A 680 -12.39 6.62 24.75
N ALA A 681 -11.78 7.33 25.70
CA ALA A 681 -11.25 8.68 25.55
C ALA A 681 -9.72 8.67 25.59
N LEU A 682 -9.11 9.39 24.65
CA LEU A 682 -7.68 9.64 24.63
C LEU A 682 -7.28 10.81 25.56
N PRO A 683 -6.13 10.74 26.24
CA PRO A 683 -5.58 11.87 26.99
C PRO A 683 -5.44 13.12 26.12
N GLY A 684 -5.83 14.30 26.64
CA GLY A 684 -5.77 15.56 25.88
C GLY A 684 -6.79 15.69 24.73
N LEU A 685 -7.60 14.65 24.49
CA LEU A 685 -8.64 14.59 23.47
C LEU A 685 -10.02 14.14 24.02
N PRO A 686 -10.43 14.52 25.25
CA PRO A 686 -11.65 13.98 25.88
C PRO A 686 -12.95 14.43 25.19
N HIS A 687 -12.87 15.40 24.28
CA HIS A 687 -14.01 15.95 23.55
C HIS A 687 -14.33 15.20 22.25
N TYR A 688 -13.43 14.33 21.77
CA TYR A 688 -13.73 13.47 20.63
C TYR A 688 -14.42 12.20 21.10
N SER A 689 -15.61 11.95 20.54
CA SER A 689 -16.30 10.69 20.72
C SER A 689 -15.52 9.52 20.10
N PRO A 690 -15.79 8.27 20.50
CA PRO A 690 -15.11 7.12 19.92
C PRO A 690 -15.31 7.03 18.39
N THR A 691 -16.51 7.36 17.90
CA THR A 691 -16.78 7.45 16.46
C THR A 691 -15.95 8.53 15.76
N GLN A 692 -15.71 9.69 16.39
CA GLN A 692 -14.80 10.70 15.83
C GLN A 692 -13.35 10.22 15.85
N LEU A 693 -12.92 9.52 16.90
CA LEU A 693 -11.59 8.89 16.96
C LEU A 693 -11.41 7.81 15.89
N PHE A 694 -12.46 7.04 15.58
CA PHE A 694 -12.48 6.11 14.45
C PHE A 694 -12.21 6.83 13.12
N HIS A 695 -12.94 7.91 12.84
CA HIS A 695 -12.74 8.69 11.60
C HIS A 695 -11.35 9.32 11.53
N LEU A 696 -10.81 9.79 12.65
CA LEU A 696 -9.43 10.28 12.73
C LEU A 696 -8.42 9.15 12.48
N GLY A 697 -8.64 7.96 13.05
CA GLY A 697 -7.82 6.77 12.80
C GLY A 697 -7.79 6.39 11.32
N PHE A 698 -8.94 6.45 10.64
CA PHE A 698 -9.03 6.22 9.20
C PHE A 698 -8.31 7.29 8.39
N ALA A 699 -8.57 8.57 8.64
CA ALA A 699 -7.95 9.63 7.86
C ALA A 699 -6.43 9.68 8.07
N GLN A 700 -5.96 9.46 9.30
CA GLN A 700 -4.57 9.69 9.65
C GLN A 700 -3.60 8.63 9.15
N ILE A 701 -4.06 7.40 8.87
CA ILE A 701 -3.25 6.39 8.17
C ILE A 701 -2.94 6.77 6.72
N TRP A 702 -3.72 7.68 6.14
CA TRP A 702 -3.54 8.19 4.78
C TRP A 702 -2.77 9.51 4.71
N CYS A 703 -2.38 10.10 5.86
CA CYS A 703 -1.59 11.33 5.84
C CYS A 703 -0.31 11.14 5.04
N GLY A 704 -0.15 11.99 4.03
CA GLY A 704 0.95 11.92 3.10
C GLY A 704 1.00 13.07 2.10
N ASN A 705 2.16 13.26 1.50
CA ASN A 705 2.33 14.09 0.33
C ASN A 705 3.29 13.44 -0.67
N SER A 706 3.40 14.06 -1.84
CA SER A 706 4.30 13.62 -2.90
C SER A 706 4.80 14.81 -3.70
N THR A 707 5.87 14.61 -4.43
CA THR A 707 6.30 15.54 -5.48
C THR A 707 5.23 15.66 -6.55
N VAL A 708 5.23 16.77 -7.30
CA VAL A 708 4.25 17.01 -8.37
C VAL A 708 4.35 15.96 -9.47
N GLY A 709 5.59 15.57 -9.85
CA GLY A 709 5.82 14.53 -10.87
C GLY A 709 5.28 13.16 -10.47
N ALA A 710 5.51 12.72 -9.22
CA ALA A 710 4.97 11.46 -8.72
C ALA A 710 3.44 11.50 -8.55
N LEU A 711 2.88 12.64 -8.14
CA LEU A 711 1.43 12.82 -8.10
C LEU A 711 0.83 12.70 -9.51
N LYS A 712 1.47 13.29 -10.52
CA LYS A 712 1.04 13.21 -11.92
C LYS A 712 1.02 11.76 -12.41
N SER A 713 2.12 11.02 -12.21
CA SER A 713 2.18 9.60 -12.55
C SER A 713 1.10 8.80 -11.81
N LYS A 714 0.88 9.04 -10.51
CA LYS A 714 -0.19 8.37 -9.75
C LYS A 714 -1.59 8.64 -10.32
N ILE A 715 -1.89 9.87 -10.74
CA ILE A 715 -3.19 10.20 -11.35
C ILE A 715 -3.34 9.56 -12.74
N VAL A 716 -2.25 9.55 -13.53
CA VAL A 716 -2.29 9.06 -14.90
C VAL A 716 -2.27 7.54 -14.97
N GLU A 717 -1.56 6.84 -14.09
CA GLU A 717 -1.27 5.41 -14.20
C GLU A 717 -1.82 4.59 -13.02
N GLY A 718 -2.05 5.23 -11.87
CA GLY A 718 -2.41 4.56 -10.64
C GLY A 718 -3.81 3.94 -10.66
N VAL A 719 -3.93 2.79 -10.01
CA VAL A 719 -5.22 2.16 -9.71
C VAL A 719 -5.80 2.63 -8.39
N HIS A 720 -5.00 3.27 -7.53
CA HIS A 720 -5.48 3.88 -6.29
C HIS A 720 -5.63 5.39 -6.46
N SER A 721 -6.72 5.93 -5.94
CA SER A 721 -6.88 7.37 -5.76
C SER A 721 -5.75 7.95 -4.89
N PRO A 722 -5.34 9.22 -5.10
CA PRO A 722 -4.43 9.90 -4.18
C PRO A 722 -4.97 9.87 -2.74
N ASN A 723 -4.08 9.84 -1.73
CA ASN A 723 -4.47 9.58 -0.35
C ASN A 723 -5.52 10.58 0.18
N LYS A 724 -5.41 11.86 -0.19
CA LYS A 724 -6.43 12.89 0.10
C LYS A 724 -7.81 12.51 -0.43
N VAL A 725 -7.87 12.02 -1.66
CA VAL A 725 -9.12 11.63 -2.34
C VAL A 725 -9.69 10.33 -1.75
N ARG A 726 -8.84 9.39 -1.30
CA ARG A 726 -9.29 8.20 -0.56
C ARG A 726 -10.06 8.60 0.70
N VAL A 727 -9.54 9.56 1.47
CA VAL A 727 -10.21 10.05 2.70
C VAL A 727 -11.49 10.82 2.37
N ILE A 728 -11.40 11.82 1.50
CA ILE A 728 -12.53 12.70 1.18
C ILE A 728 -13.66 11.93 0.50
N GLY A 729 -13.34 11.14 -0.54
CA GLY A 729 -14.33 10.39 -1.30
C GLY A 729 -15.10 9.40 -0.44
N THR A 730 -14.38 8.68 0.43
CA THR A 730 -14.95 7.66 1.32
C THR A 730 -15.83 8.27 2.40
N LEU A 731 -15.34 9.27 3.14
CA LEU A 731 -16.09 9.87 4.24
C LEU A 731 -17.27 10.72 3.78
N SER A 732 -17.19 11.31 2.57
CA SER A 732 -18.32 12.00 1.95
C SER A 732 -19.52 11.07 1.73
N ASN A 733 -19.28 9.77 1.55
CA ASN A 733 -20.32 8.75 1.38
C ASN A 733 -20.78 8.09 2.69
N SER A 734 -20.26 8.51 3.85
CA SER A 734 -20.72 8.02 5.16
C SER A 734 -21.70 9.00 5.78
N GLU A 735 -22.86 8.49 6.19
CA GLU A 735 -23.85 9.25 6.98
C GLU A 735 -23.38 9.36 8.43
N GLU A 736 -22.77 8.30 8.95
CA GLU A 736 -22.22 8.21 10.28
C GLU A 736 -21.09 9.23 10.51
N PHE A 737 -20.27 9.48 9.48
CA PHE A 737 -19.29 10.56 9.48
C PHE A 737 -19.97 11.93 9.63
N ALA A 738 -20.94 12.23 8.76
CA ALA A 738 -21.63 13.50 8.77
C ALA A 738 -22.37 13.74 10.09
N GLU A 739 -22.97 12.71 10.69
CA GLU A 739 -23.61 12.76 11.99
C GLU A 739 -22.60 13.02 13.12
N ALA A 740 -21.51 12.23 13.17
CA ALA A 740 -20.50 12.34 14.22
C ALA A 740 -19.79 13.71 14.24
N TRP A 741 -19.61 14.33 13.08
CA TRP A 741 -18.98 15.64 12.92
C TRP A 741 -19.99 16.79 12.77
N LYS A 742 -21.30 16.49 12.80
CA LYS A 742 -22.39 17.45 12.66
C LYS A 742 -22.30 18.30 11.40
N CYS A 743 -21.94 17.67 10.28
CA CYS A 743 -21.77 18.35 9.01
C CYS A 743 -23.12 18.73 8.37
N PRO A 744 -23.35 20.01 8.03
CA PRO A 744 -24.57 20.43 7.34
C PRO A 744 -24.73 19.71 6.00
N VAL A 745 -25.97 19.38 5.63
CA VAL A 745 -26.27 18.84 4.29
C VAL A 745 -25.82 19.84 3.23
N GLY A 746 -25.11 19.36 2.21
CA GLY A 746 -24.55 20.17 1.13
C GLY A 746 -23.15 20.74 1.42
N SER A 747 -22.59 20.51 2.62
CA SER A 747 -21.17 20.79 2.86
C SER A 747 -20.30 19.86 1.99
N PRO A 748 -19.04 20.22 1.69
CA PRO A 748 -18.18 19.38 0.84
C PRO A 748 -18.02 17.94 1.34
N MET A 749 -17.98 17.74 2.67
CA MET A 749 -17.90 16.41 3.29
C MET A 749 -19.26 15.78 3.61
N ASN A 750 -20.37 16.45 3.29
CA ASN A 750 -21.72 15.90 3.42
C ASN A 750 -22.60 16.23 2.20
N PRO A 751 -22.24 15.70 1.01
CA PRO A 751 -23.04 15.88 -0.19
C PRO A 751 -24.45 15.26 -0.03
N GLU A 752 -25.45 15.88 -0.66
CA GLU A 752 -26.83 15.37 -0.66
C GLU A 752 -26.93 13.96 -1.25
N HIS A 753 -26.13 13.69 -2.30
CA HIS A 753 -26.07 12.37 -2.93
C HIS A 753 -24.82 11.62 -2.48
N LYS A 754 -25.02 10.51 -1.77
CA LYS A 754 -23.97 9.59 -1.30
C LYS A 754 -23.96 8.29 -2.11
N CYS A 755 -22.79 7.85 -2.52
CA CYS A 755 -22.61 6.58 -3.22
C CYS A 755 -22.47 5.43 -2.21
N VAL A 756 -23.46 4.53 -2.18
CA VAL A 756 -23.52 3.39 -1.24
C VAL A 756 -23.73 2.09 -2.00
N LEU A 757 -22.72 1.21 -1.95
CA LEU A 757 -22.70 -0.11 -2.58
C LEU A 757 -22.81 -1.26 -1.56
N TRP A 758 -21.76 -1.48 -0.75
CA TRP A 758 -21.62 -2.57 0.23
C TRP A 758 -22.05 -2.18 1.65
#